data_AF-A0A6V7PCN1-F1
#
_entry.id   AF-A0A6V7PCN1-F1
#
_cell.length_a   1.000
_cell.length_b   1.000
_cell.length_c   1.000
_cell.angle_alpha   90.00
_cell.angle_beta   90.00
_cell.angle_gamma   90.00
#
_symmetry.space_group_name_H-M   'P 1'
#
loop_
_entity.id
_entity.type
_entity.pdbx_description
1 polymer ?
#
loop_
_entity_poly.entity_id
_entity_poly.type
_entity_poly.pdbx_seq_one_letter_code
_entity_poly.pdbx_strand_id
1 'polypeptide(L)'
;MNGDNLPQPSSVVSLYESNGIGAMRIYAPDTATLQALGGSNIQLILDVPNGSLQSIASDPSAAAAWVQSNVQAYTSSVSFRYIAVGNEVIPAARRSTFSPPCRTSTTPYRPPASAARSKSPQQSRKLREQPGSISLSYALFTSPGTVVQDGQYNYQNLFDAIVDALYAALEGVGGSNVGIVVSESGWPSGGGPAAATVGNAQTYNQNLINHVGNGTPRKPGPIETYIFAMFNEDLKSRGSSRTGKRRYVRYKCEVTNSLLVISCAIHRRLLRNERRQPPPAELRGEPVRVQRHRRDEDLRPDTATLQALGGSNIQLILDVPNTSLQSIASDASAATSWVQTNVQAYTSSVSFKYIAVGNEVIPGGQAQYVLPAMQNIYNALSSAGLSGQIKVSTAVSTGVLGTSYPPSSGAFSPDAASTLGPIAQFLASNGAPLLANVYPYNAYVGGGISLSYALFTSPGTVVQDGQYAYQNLFDAQVDALYAALQGVGASSVDIVVSESGWPSGGGPAAATVGNAQTYNQNLINHVGNGTPRKPGPIETYIFEMFNEDLKSPGIEQNWGLFYPNEQPVYSINFTVQSIGVCYGMLGNNLPPPSSVVNLYKSKGIGAMRIYSPDAATLQALKGSNIQLIVDVPNSNLQSIASDQSAAANWVKSNVQAHIPGVSFKYIAVGNEVIPGNQAQYVLPAMKNIYNALSSAGLSGQIKVSTSVSQGVLGSSYPPSNGAFSSDAASTLGPIVQFLAKTGAPLLVNVYPYFSYVNNQGSIKIDYALFTSPGTVVQDGQYGYQNLFDAIVDALYAALQKAGGSNVNVVVSESGWPSAGGTAATVSNAQTYNQNLIKHVGKGTPRKPGPIETYIFAMFNEDQKPAGIEQHWGLFKPDGQPVYPINFS
;
A
#
# COMPACT_ATOMS: atom_id res chain seq x y z
N MET A 1 -14.92 -0.13 19.90
CA MET A 1 -15.81 -1.22 19.43
C MET A 1 -15.81 -1.05 17.93
N ASN A 2 -15.62 -2.14 17.21
CA ASN A 2 -15.61 -2.14 15.75
C ASN A 2 -16.97 -2.67 15.27
N GLY A 3 -17.99 -1.82 15.33
CA GLY A 3 -19.36 -2.11 14.89
C GLY A 3 -20.01 -0.85 14.29
N ASP A 4 -20.89 -1.03 13.31
CA ASP A 4 -21.56 0.06 12.57
C ASP A 4 -22.83 0.59 13.28
N ASN A 5 -23.30 -0.08 14.35
CA ASN A 5 -24.56 0.21 15.05
C ASN A 5 -24.47 0.06 16.58
N LEU A 6 -23.44 0.62 17.20
CA LEU A 6 -23.21 0.46 18.63
C LEU A 6 -24.11 1.40 19.45
N PRO A 7 -24.65 0.97 20.61
CA PRO A 7 -25.37 1.85 21.51
C PRO A 7 -24.50 3.02 22.00
N GLN A 8 -25.13 4.13 22.37
CA GLN A 8 -24.43 5.25 23.00
C GLN A 8 -23.75 4.80 24.31
N PRO A 9 -22.59 5.36 24.69
CA PRO A 9 -21.86 4.95 25.90
C PRO A 9 -22.71 4.95 27.18
N SER A 10 -23.62 5.92 27.33
CA SER A 10 -24.56 5.95 28.46
C SER A 10 -25.52 4.76 28.48
N SER A 11 -26.01 4.33 27.33
CA SER A 11 -26.85 3.13 27.22
C SER A 11 -26.09 1.86 27.55
N VAL A 12 -24.78 1.80 27.23
CA VAL A 12 -23.91 0.69 27.61
C VAL A 12 -23.70 0.67 29.12
N VAL A 13 -23.39 1.81 29.74
CA VAL A 13 -23.25 1.92 31.20
C VAL A 13 -24.53 1.50 31.93
N SER A 14 -25.70 2.00 31.50
CA SER A 14 -26.98 1.58 32.09
C SER A 14 -27.25 0.09 31.93
N LEU A 15 -26.83 -0.52 30.81
CA LEU A 15 -26.95 -1.95 30.60
C LEU A 15 -26.07 -2.76 31.57
N TYR A 16 -24.87 -2.26 31.87
CA TYR A 16 -23.99 -2.90 32.86
C TYR A 16 -24.62 -2.86 34.25
N GLU A 17 -25.07 -1.69 34.69
CA GLU A 17 -25.69 -1.50 35.99
C GLU A 17 -26.98 -2.32 36.14
N SER A 18 -27.85 -2.33 35.11
CA SER A 18 -29.10 -3.09 35.14
C SER A 18 -28.91 -4.60 35.20
N ASN A 19 -27.73 -5.11 34.82
CA ASN A 19 -27.39 -6.54 34.87
C ASN A 19 -26.39 -6.85 36.00
N GLY A 20 -26.12 -5.91 36.91
CA GLY A 20 -25.26 -6.11 38.07
C GLY A 20 -23.76 -6.30 37.73
N ILE A 21 -23.32 -5.83 36.57
CA ILE A 21 -21.93 -5.98 36.11
C ILE A 21 -21.09 -4.85 36.70
N GLY A 22 -20.16 -5.19 37.59
CA GLY A 22 -19.47 -4.23 38.45
C GLY A 22 -18.17 -3.65 37.89
N ALA A 23 -17.73 -4.04 36.69
CA ALA A 23 -16.53 -3.47 36.09
C ALA A 23 -16.52 -3.57 34.56
N MET A 24 -15.60 -2.84 33.92
CA MET A 24 -15.46 -2.71 32.47
C MET A 24 -13.98 -2.60 32.10
N ARG A 25 -13.59 -3.15 30.94
CA ARG A 25 -12.29 -2.87 30.32
C ARG A 25 -12.49 -2.16 28.97
N ILE A 26 -11.80 -1.04 28.76
CA ILE A 26 -11.75 -0.31 27.49
C ILE A 26 -10.30 -0.22 26.98
N TYR A 27 -10.12 -0.43 25.68
CA TYR A 27 -8.79 -0.58 25.05
C TYR A 27 -8.08 0.74 24.71
N ALA A 28 -8.75 1.88 24.93
CA ALA A 28 -8.21 3.21 24.76
C ALA A 28 -9.07 4.21 25.55
N PRO A 29 -8.51 5.35 25.98
CA PRO A 29 -9.29 6.44 26.56
C PRO A 29 -10.32 6.96 25.57
N ASP A 30 -11.58 7.02 26.00
CA ASP A 30 -12.67 7.63 25.24
C ASP A 30 -13.46 8.55 26.16
N THR A 31 -13.45 9.85 25.86
CA THR A 31 -14.07 10.87 26.71
C THR A 31 -15.55 10.63 26.94
N ALA A 32 -16.31 10.20 25.93
CA ALA A 32 -17.75 9.98 26.06
C ALA A 32 -18.04 8.79 26.99
N THR A 33 -17.21 7.76 26.95
CA THR A 33 -17.28 6.60 27.84
C THR A 33 -16.88 6.94 29.26
N LEU A 34 -15.77 7.66 29.43
CA LEU A 34 -15.30 8.11 30.75
C LEU A 34 -16.31 9.05 31.41
N GLN A 35 -16.96 9.91 30.64
CA GLN A 35 -18.06 10.75 31.13
C GLN A 35 -19.29 9.93 31.49
N ALA A 36 -19.67 8.94 30.66
CA ALA A 36 -20.81 8.08 30.93
C ALA A 36 -20.61 7.19 32.17
N LEU A 37 -19.37 6.77 32.44
CA LEU A 37 -19.00 6.03 33.65
C LEU A 37 -19.00 6.92 34.91
N GLY A 38 -19.01 8.24 34.74
CA GLY A 38 -18.99 9.20 35.83
C GLY A 38 -20.18 9.03 36.77
N GLY A 39 -19.92 8.65 38.02
CA GLY A 39 -20.96 8.40 39.03
C GLY A 39 -21.58 7.00 39.00
N SER A 40 -21.11 6.12 38.10
CA SER A 40 -21.48 4.70 38.12
C SER A 40 -20.67 3.92 39.16
N ASN A 41 -21.18 2.77 39.59
CA ASN A 41 -20.45 1.84 40.48
C ASN A 41 -19.52 0.89 39.71
N ILE A 42 -19.28 1.14 38.42
CA ILE A 42 -18.50 0.27 37.53
C ILE A 42 -17.01 0.61 37.68
N GLN A 43 -16.17 -0.39 38.02
CA GLN A 43 -14.72 -0.21 38.05
C GLN A 43 -14.09 -0.37 36.66
N LEU A 44 -13.12 0.45 36.30
CA LEU A 44 -12.56 0.53 34.94
C LEU A 44 -11.13 -0.01 34.86
N ILE A 45 -10.89 -0.96 33.95
CA ILE A 45 -9.58 -1.19 33.35
C ILE A 45 -9.45 -0.29 32.12
N LEU A 46 -8.47 0.61 32.16
CA LEU A 46 -8.17 1.49 31.04
C LEU A 46 -6.84 1.08 30.43
N ASP A 47 -6.86 0.68 29.16
CA ASP A 47 -5.62 0.37 28.45
C ASP A 47 -4.95 1.64 27.91
N VAL A 48 -3.62 1.66 27.99
CA VAL A 48 -2.77 2.56 27.23
C VAL A 48 -2.71 2.03 25.79
N PRO A 49 -3.15 2.82 24.79
CA PRO A 49 -3.11 2.38 23.39
C PRO A 49 -1.68 2.04 22.96
N ASN A 50 -1.51 1.00 22.13
CA ASN A 50 -0.18 0.60 21.64
C ASN A 50 0.59 1.76 20.97
N GLY A 51 -0.11 2.66 20.28
CA GLY A 51 0.50 3.85 19.66
C GLY A 51 1.09 4.84 20.67
N SER A 52 0.63 4.84 21.92
CA SER A 52 1.15 5.70 22.99
C SER A 52 2.32 5.07 23.76
N LEU A 53 2.60 3.78 23.57
CA LEU A 53 3.63 3.07 24.33
C LEU A 53 5.03 3.64 24.09
N GLN A 54 5.35 3.99 22.84
CA GLN A 54 6.68 4.52 22.52
C GLN A 54 6.93 5.86 23.23
N SER A 55 5.95 6.77 23.20
CA SER A 55 6.08 8.07 23.87
C SER A 55 6.12 7.93 25.39
N ILE A 56 5.25 7.09 25.96
CA ILE A 56 5.17 6.88 27.42
C ILE A 56 6.41 6.17 27.94
N ALA A 57 7.01 5.25 27.17
CA ALA A 57 8.22 4.53 27.57
C ALA A 57 9.51 5.35 27.44
N SER A 58 9.54 6.35 26.55
CA SER A 58 10.73 7.16 26.29
C SER A 58 10.78 8.49 27.05
N ASP A 59 9.64 8.98 27.53
CA ASP A 59 9.53 10.26 28.23
C ASP A 59 8.62 10.14 29.48
N PRO A 60 9.18 10.23 30.70
CA PRO A 60 8.40 10.26 31.94
C PRO A 60 7.39 11.42 32.01
N SER A 61 7.66 12.55 31.35
CA SER A 61 6.71 13.67 31.28
C SER A 61 5.52 13.37 30.37
N ALA A 62 5.71 12.62 29.28
CA ALA A 62 4.62 12.12 28.45
C ALA A 62 3.76 11.09 29.20
N ALA A 63 4.38 10.23 30.03
CA ALA A 63 3.65 9.33 30.92
C ALA A 63 2.79 10.12 31.93
N ALA A 64 3.37 11.14 32.57
CA ALA A 64 2.65 12.01 33.50
C ALA A 64 1.50 12.76 32.82
N ALA A 65 1.72 13.32 31.63
CA ALA A 65 0.68 14.02 30.85
C ALA A 65 -0.46 13.08 30.41
N TRP A 66 -0.13 11.84 30.03
CA TRP A 66 -1.13 10.84 29.68
C TRP A 66 -1.99 10.46 30.90
N VAL A 67 -1.37 10.23 32.05
CA VAL A 67 -2.08 9.99 33.32
C VAL A 67 -2.94 11.19 33.69
N GLN A 68 -2.40 12.41 33.58
CA GLN A 68 -3.14 13.63 33.88
C GLN A 68 -4.41 13.76 33.03
N SER A 69 -4.28 13.51 31.72
CA SER A 69 -5.36 13.73 30.76
C SER A 69 -6.42 12.62 30.75
N ASN A 70 -6.03 11.37 31.02
CA ASN A 70 -6.90 10.21 30.81
C ASN A 70 -7.32 9.53 32.12
N VAL A 71 -6.60 9.75 33.21
CA VAL A 71 -6.88 9.16 34.52
C VAL A 71 -7.23 10.25 35.52
N GLN A 72 -6.30 11.15 35.83
CA GLN A 72 -6.45 12.16 36.88
C GLN A 72 -7.65 13.10 36.63
N ALA A 73 -7.91 13.44 35.37
CA ALA A 73 -9.08 14.25 35.00
C ALA A 73 -10.44 13.60 35.36
N TYR A 74 -10.47 12.30 35.61
CA TYR A 74 -11.68 11.52 35.84
C TYR A 74 -11.69 10.77 37.18
N THR A 75 -10.62 10.81 37.98
CA THR A 75 -10.53 10.06 39.25
C THR A 75 -11.58 10.47 40.29
N SER A 76 -12.18 11.65 40.16
CA SER A 76 -13.26 12.09 41.06
C SER A 76 -14.63 11.51 40.71
N SER A 77 -14.81 10.92 39.53
CA SER A 77 -16.10 10.43 39.03
C SER A 77 -16.06 8.99 38.49
N VAL A 78 -14.89 8.48 38.09
CA VAL A 78 -14.69 7.13 37.56
C VAL A 78 -13.81 6.33 38.51
N SER A 79 -14.24 5.11 38.84
CA SER A 79 -13.49 4.18 39.67
C SER A 79 -12.49 3.39 38.82
N PHE A 80 -11.23 3.81 38.74
CA PHE A 80 -10.19 3.07 38.01
C PHE A 80 -9.67 1.89 38.85
N ARG A 81 -9.66 0.69 38.25
CA ARG A 81 -9.12 -0.52 38.88
C ARG A 81 -7.68 -0.81 38.47
N TYR A 82 -7.42 -0.79 37.17
CA TYR A 82 -6.09 -1.04 36.60
C TYR A 82 -5.84 -0.12 35.39
N ILE A 83 -4.59 0.26 35.19
CA ILE A 83 -4.11 0.82 33.92
C ILE A 83 -3.28 -0.26 33.23
N ALA A 84 -3.79 -0.80 32.14
CA ALA A 84 -3.10 -1.85 31.39
C ALA A 84 -2.17 -1.22 30.35
N VAL A 85 -0.87 -1.47 30.44
CA VAL A 85 0.12 -0.87 29.53
C VAL A 85 0.48 -1.86 28.43
N GLY A 86 -0.10 -1.62 27.25
CA GLY A 86 0.13 -2.39 26.04
C GLY A 86 -0.82 -3.56 25.87
N ASN A 87 -1.22 -3.79 24.61
CA ASN A 87 -2.17 -4.82 24.20
C ASN A 87 -1.52 -5.71 23.13
N GLU A 88 -1.29 -6.99 23.44
CA GLU A 88 -0.70 -7.99 22.52
C GLU A 88 0.67 -7.62 21.91
N VAL A 89 1.53 -6.91 22.65
CA VAL A 89 2.82 -6.37 22.16
C VAL A 89 3.94 -7.43 22.02
N ILE A 90 3.59 -8.69 21.74
CA ILE A 90 4.56 -9.78 21.57
C ILE A 90 5.02 -9.79 20.10
N PRO A 91 6.34 -9.75 19.81
CA PRO A 91 6.84 -9.83 18.44
C PRO A 91 6.36 -11.12 17.76
N ALA A 92 5.98 -11.03 16.48
CA ALA A 92 5.35 -12.08 15.68
C ALA A 92 6.15 -13.40 15.48
N ALA A 93 7.22 -13.62 16.22
CA ALA A 93 7.95 -14.88 16.25
C ALA A 93 7.36 -15.81 17.34
N ARG A 94 6.62 -16.82 16.88
CA ARG A 94 6.01 -17.94 17.63
C ARG A 94 4.64 -17.68 18.27
N ARG A 95 3.58 -17.77 17.47
CA ARG A 95 2.34 -18.42 17.94
C ARG A 95 2.59 -19.93 17.97
N SER A 96 3.13 -20.47 19.06
CA SER A 96 3.06 -21.92 19.29
C SER A 96 1.63 -22.27 19.67
N THR A 97 0.99 -23.14 18.90
CA THR A 97 -0.25 -23.79 19.32
C THR A 97 0.01 -24.50 20.64
N PHE A 98 -0.79 -24.20 21.67
CA PHE A 98 -0.75 -24.94 22.92
C PHE A 98 -1.15 -26.39 22.62
N SER A 99 -0.21 -27.33 22.75
CA SER A 99 -0.48 -28.77 22.71
C SER A 99 -0.02 -29.31 24.06
N PRO A 100 -0.93 -29.74 24.94
CA PRO A 100 -0.52 -30.35 26.20
C PRO A 100 0.27 -31.63 25.90
N PRO A 101 1.43 -31.84 26.55
CA PRO A 101 2.20 -33.06 26.35
C PRO A 101 1.51 -34.23 27.05
N CYS A 102 0.81 -35.08 26.30
CA CYS A 102 0.56 -36.45 26.77
C CYS A 102 1.87 -37.23 26.69
N ARG A 103 2.57 -37.36 27.83
CA ARG A 103 3.54 -38.45 28.04
C ARG A 103 3.07 -39.31 29.19
N THR A 104 2.71 -40.54 28.90
CA THR A 104 2.69 -41.62 29.89
C THR A 104 4.13 -41.95 30.27
N SER A 105 4.38 -42.07 31.57
CA SER A 105 5.69 -42.32 32.16
C SER A 105 6.12 -43.78 32.02
N THR A 106 7.42 -44.01 31.77
CA THR A 106 8.24 -44.96 32.53
C THR A 106 9.69 -44.45 32.58
N THR A 107 10.22 -44.30 33.79
CA THR A 107 11.62 -43.96 34.16
C THR A 107 12.45 -45.25 34.38
N PRO A 108 13.77 -45.27 34.74
CA PRO A 108 14.74 -44.17 34.99
C PRO A 108 16.20 -44.36 34.43
N TYR A 109 17.00 -43.28 34.50
CA TYR A 109 18.45 -43.19 34.85
C TYR A 109 19.64 -43.33 33.84
N ARG A 110 20.43 -42.23 33.80
CA ARG A 110 21.90 -41.94 33.59
C ARG A 110 22.66 -42.04 32.22
N PRO A 111 23.71 -41.18 32.01
CA PRO A 111 24.36 -40.80 30.73
C PRO A 111 25.79 -41.42 30.56
N PRO A 112 26.74 -40.95 29.69
CA PRO A 112 26.73 -40.27 28.37
C PRO A 112 27.55 -41.02 27.26
N ALA A 113 27.66 -40.42 26.05
CA ALA A 113 28.78 -40.49 25.08
C ALA A 113 28.63 -41.26 23.73
N SER A 114 29.00 -40.52 22.67
CA SER A 114 29.77 -40.91 21.48
C SER A 114 29.11 -41.55 20.24
N ALA A 115 29.53 -40.99 19.10
CA ALA A 115 29.83 -41.61 17.81
C ALA A 115 28.69 -42.09 16.86
N ALA A 116 28.44 -41.24 15.86
CA ALA A 116 28.61 -41.48 14.43
C ALA A 116 27.97 -42.70 13.70
N ARG A 117 27.28 -42.31 12.61
CA ARG A 117 27.23 -42.89 11.24
C ARG A 117 26.24 -44.01 10.88
N SER A 118 25.29 -43.58 10.05
CA SER A 118 25.00 -44.06 8.68
C SER A 118 24.00 -45.21 8.46
N LYS A 119 22.89 -44.89 7.77
CA LYS A 119 22.46 -45.39 6.43
C LYS A 119 20.92 -45.43 6.37
N SER A 120 20.30 -44.47 5.68
CA SER A 120 19.67 -44.62 4.34
C SER A 120 18.17 -44.27 4.41
N PRO A 121 17.58 -43.72 3.33
CA PRO A 121 16.37 -42.91 3.40
C PRO A 121 15.15 -43.68 2.93
N GLN A 122 14.42 -44.33 3.85
CA GLN A 122 13.09 -44.89 3.54
C GLN A 122 12.11 -45.03 4.73
N GLN A 123 12.37 -44.38 5.86
CA GLN A 123 11.48 -44.40 7.04
C GLN A 123 11.15 -43.01 7.62
N SER A 124 11.23 -41.95 6.80
CA SER A 124 10.80 -40.58 7.19
C SER A 124 9.51 -40.11 6.50
N ARG A 125 8.72 -41.05 5.94
CA ARG A 125 7.32 -40.83 5.54
C ARG A 125 6.41 -41.61 6.48
N LYS A 126 6.28 -41.14 7.72
CA LYS A 126 5.16 -41.41 8.67
C LYS A 126 5.46 -40.76 10.03
N LEU A 127 5.55 -39.43 10.07
CA LEU A 127 5.42 -38.62 11.31
C LEU A 127 4.91 -37.22 10.93
N ARG A 128 3.88 -37.20 10.08
CA ARG A 128 3.11 -36.01 9.73
C ARG A 128 1.62 -36.36 9.84
N GLU A 129 1.20 -36.79 11.03
CA GLU A 129 -0.21 -37.07 11.35
C GLU A 129 -0.55 -36.47 12.73
N GLN A 130 -1.36 -35.40 12.66
CA GLN A 130 -2.35 -34.84 13.61
C GLN A 130 -1.96 -34.34 15.03
N PRO A 131 -2.27 -33.06 15.37
CA PRO A 131 -2.47 -32.66 16.77
C PRO A 131 -3.81 -33.23 17.26
N GLY A 132 -3.81 -33.89 18.42
CA GLY A 132 -5.04 -34.41 19.03
C GLY A 132 -6.08 -33.31 19.24
N SER A 133 -7.30 -33.53 18.77
CA SER A 133 -8.40 -32.56 18.89
C SER A 133 -8.79 -32.34 20.35
N ILE A 134 -8.70 -31.10 20.85
CA ILE A 134 -9.32 -30.68 22.12
C ILE A 134 -10.82 -30.98 22.02
N SER A 135 -11.37 -31.73 22.98
CA SER A 135 -12.81 -32.05 22.97
C SER A 135 -13.64 -30.82 23.32
N LEU A 136 -14.82 -30.71 22.69
CA LEU A 136 -15.73 -29.60 22.95
C LEU A 136 -16.18 -29.59 24.41
N SER A 137 -16.38 -30.75 25.04
CA SER A 137 -16.76 -30.82 26.45
C SER A 137 -15.67 -30.30 27.39
N TYR A 138 -14.39 -30.54 27.07
CA TYR A 138 -13.26 -30.00 27.85
C TYR A 138 -13.14 -28.48 27.70
N ALA A 139 -13.42 -27.97 26.51
CA ALA A 139 -13.43 -26.53 26.26
C ALA A 139 -14.65 -25.82 26.88
N LEU A 140 -15.81 -26.48 26.95
CA LEU A 140 -17.07 -25.92 27.46
C LEU A 140 -17.34 -26.19 28.95
N PHE A 141 -16.37 -26.70 29.72
CA PHE A 141 -16.53 -27.08 31.13
C PHE A 141 -17.59 -28.16 31.39
N THR A 142 -17.83 -29.05 30.43
CA THR A 142 -18.84 -30.12 30.53
C THR A 142 -18.25 -31.53 30.52
N SER A 143 -16.94 -31.66 30.74
CA SER A 143 -16.33 -32.99 30.87
C SER A 143 -16.80 -33.71 32.13
N PRO A 144 -17.10 -35.03 32.05
CA PRO A 144 -17.64 -35.78 33.17
C PRO A 144 -16.60 -36.15 34.25
N GLY A 145 -15.33 -35.76 34.05
CA GLY A 145 -14.22 -36.08 34.94
C GLY A 145 -12.90 -35.50 34.42
N THR A 146 -11.80 -35.88 35.05
CA THR A 146 -10.45 -35.41 34.69
C THR A 146 -10.12 -35.73 33.23
N VAL A 147 -9.71 -34.71 32.47
CA VAL A 147 -9.28 -34.84 31.08
C VAL A 147 -7.76 -34.77 30.95
N VAL A 148 -7.11 -33.88 31.72
CA VAL A 148 -5.65 -33.75 31.76
C VAL A 148 -5.19 -33.87 33.21
N GLN A 149 -4.21 -34.74 33.46
CA GLN A 149 -3.52 -34.83 34.75
C GLN A 149 -2.08 -34.36 34.57
N ASP A 150 -1.65 -33.39 35.37
CA ASP A 150 -0.28 -32.87 35.41
C ASP A 150 0.26 -32.93 36.85
N GLY A 151 1.05 -33.96 37.12
CA GLY A 151 1.51 -34.27 38.47
C GLY A 151 0.33 -34.49 39.43
N GLN A 152 0.21 -33.62 40.43
CA GLN A 152 -0.86 -33.64 41.44
C GLN A 152 -2.14 -32.92 40.99
N TYR A 153 -2.09 -32.18 39.88
CA TYR A 153 -3.21 -31.36 39.41
C TYR A 153 -4.05 -32.11 38.38
N ASN A 154 -5.36 -32.04 38.55
CA ASN A 154 -6.35 -32.69 37.71
C ASN A 154 -7.23 -31.62 37.06
N TYR A 155 -7.20 -31.52 35.74
CA TYR A 155 -7.95 -30.53 34.98
C TYR A 155 -9.14 -31.18 34.29
N GLN A 156 -10.33 -30.70 34.63
CA GLN A 156 -11.60 -31.12 34.01
C GLN A 156 -12.06 -30.14 32.91
N ASN A 157 -11.45 -28.96 32.82
CA ASN A 157 -11.70 -27.98 31.77
C ASN A 157 -10.39 -27.38 31.26
N LEU A 158 -10.43 -26.86 30.04
CA LEU A 158 -9.27 -26.29 29.36
C LEU A 158 -8.83 -24.95 29.98
N PHE A 159 -9.78 -24.17 30.49
CA PHE A 159 -9.48 -22.86 31.10
C PHE A 159 -8.51 -23.01 32.27
N ASP A 160 -8.75 -23.97 33.16
CA ASP A 160 -7.88 -24.22 34.32
C ASP A 160 -6.48 -24.63 33.89
N ALA A 161 -6.38 -25.52 32.91
CA ALA A 161 -5.09 -25.96 32.40
C ALA A 161 -4.28 -24.82 31.77
N ILE A 162 -4.95 -23.88 31.07
CA ILE A 162 -4.28 -22.71 30.49
C ILE A 162 -3.81 -21.76 31.60
N VAL A 163 -4.69 -21.42 32.55
CA VAL A 163 -4.36 -20.46 33.61
C VAL A 163 -3.25 -21.00 34.52
N ASP A 164 -3.31 -22.29 34.89
CA ASP A 164 -2.27 -22.90 35.73
C ASP A 164 -0.94 -23.08 35.02
N ALA A 165 -0.97 -23.27 33.70
CA ALA A 165 0.26 -23.23 32.90
C ALA A 165 0.90 -21.83 32.91
N LEU A 166 0.12 -20.75 32.90
CA LEU A 166 0.66 -19.40 33.08
C LEU A 166 1.25 -19.20 34.48
N TYR A 167 0.56 -19.65 35.54
CA TYR A 167 1.12 -19.60 36.90
C TYR A 167 2.43 -20.38 37.01
N ALA A 168 2.50 -21.57 36.44
CA ALA A 168 3.72 -22.37 36.41
C ALA A 168 4.86 -21.67 35.64
N ALA A 169 4.55 -21.04 34.50
CA ALA A 169 5.53 -20.30 33.71
C ALA A 169 6.06 -19.07 34.47
N LEU A 170 5.20 -18.33 35.15
CA LEU A 170 5.58 -17.20 36.00
C LEU A 170 6.48 -17.65 37.16
N GLU A 171 6.13 -18.73 37.85
CA GLU A 171 6.97 -19.33 38.89
C GLU A 171 8.35 -19.73 38.34
N GLY A 172 8.41 -20.30 37.13
CA GLY A 172 9.66 -20.69 36.45
C GLY A 172 10.60 -19.53 36.12
N VAL A 173 10.09 -18.29 36.06
CA VAL A 173 10.90 -17.06 35.89
C VAL A 173 11.01 -16.25 37.18
N GLY A 174 10.67 -16.82 38.33
CA GLY A 174 10.76 -16.15 39.65
C GLY A 174 9.59 -15.22 39.98
N GLY A 175 8.51 -15.23 39.20
CA GLY A 175 7.31 -14.42 39.36
C GLY A 175 6.21 -15.05 40.22
N SER A 176 6.55 -15.85 41.24
CA SER A 176 5.57 -16.60 42.04
C SER A 176 4.53 -15.75 42.79
N ASN A 177 4.82 -14.45 42.98
CA ASN A 177 3.95 -13.48 43.64
C ASN A 177 3.08 -12.68 42.66
N VAL A 178 3.17 -12.95 41.35
CA VAL A 178 2.37 -12.25 40.34
C VAL A 178 0.99 -12.89 40.23
N GLY A 179 -0.06 -12.13 40.55
CA GLY A 179 -1.44 -12.55 40.32
C GLY A 179 -1.83 -12.49 38.85
N ILE A 180 -2.68 -13.40 38.39
CA ILE A 180 -3.23 -13.39 37.03
C ILE A 180 -4.65 -12.84 37.06
N VAL A 181 -4.89 -11.82 36.22
CA VAL A 181 -6.23 -11.36 35.84
C VAL A 181 -6.48 -11.82 34.41
N VAL A 182 -7.55 -12.59 34.19
CA VAL A 182 -7.96 -13.00 32.84
C VAL A 182 -8.74 -11.85 32.22
N SER A 183 -8.03 -11.02 31.46
CA SER A 183 -8.57 -9.75 30.95
C SER A 183 -9.54 -9.91 29.78
N GLU A 184 -9.56 -11.08 29.12
CA GLU A 184 -10.49 -11.47 28.05
C GLU A 184 -10.68 -12.99 28.02
N SER A 185 -11.93 -13.45 28.07
CA SER A 185 -12.31 -14.82 27.78
C SER A 185 -13.72 -14.88 27.20
N GLY A 186 -13.97 -15.76 26.24
CA GLY A 186 -15.29 -15.89 25.64
C GLY A 186 -15.31 -16.90 24.52
N TRP A 187 -16.51 -17.24 24.08
CA TRP A 187 -16.72 -18.17 22.98
C TRP A 187 -17.53 -17.52 21.87
N PRO A 188 -17.12 -17.65 20.60
CA PRO A 188 -17.77 -16.97 19.50
C PRO A 188 -19.21 -17.47 19.31
N SER A 189 -20.16 -16.54 19.24
CA SER A 189 -21.58 -16.82 19.00
C SER A 189 -21.90 -17.12 17.53
N GLY A 190 -20.95 -16.85 16.61
CA GLY A 190 -21.04 -17.09 15.17
C GLY A 190 -19.79 -16.64 14.41
N GLY A 191 -19.82 -16.74 13.07
CA GLY A 191 -18.77 -16.20 12.18
C GLY A 191 -17.45 -17.00 12.13
N GLY A 192 -17.42 -18.21 12.70
CA GLY A 192 -16.23 -19.09 12.77
C GLY A 192 -16.52 -20.56 12.41
N PRO A 193 -15.70 -21.53 12.86
CA PRO A 193 -15.89 -22.97 12.65
C PRO A 193 -17.20 -23.51 13.24
N ALA A 194 -17.58 -24.76 12.94
CA ALA A 194 -18.86 -25.36 13.37
C ALA A 194 -19.18 -25.28 14.88
N ALA A 195 -18.17 -25.12 15.74
CA ALA A 195 -18.35 -24.97 17.18
C ALA A 195 -18.71 -23.53 17.62
N ALA A 196 -18.60 -22.53 16.75
CA ALA A 196 -18.97 -21.14 16.99
C ALA A 196 -20.48 -20.95 16.86
N THR A 197 -21.22 -21.36 17.90
CA THR A 197 -22.68 -21.29 17.94
C THR A 197 -23.12 -20.50 19.17
N VAL A 198 -24.30 -19.87 19.07
CA VAL A 198 -24.94 -19.19 20.21
C VAL A 198 -25.10 -20.14 21.41
N GLY A 199 -25.44 -21.41 21.16
CA GLY A 199 -25.58 -22.42 22.22
C GLY A 199 -24.28 -22.68 22.96
N ASN A 200 -23.19 -22.95 22.22
CA ASN A 200 -21.88 -23.16 22.84
C ASN A 200 -21.37 -21.90 23.53
N ALA A 201 -21.64 -20.71 22.96
CA ALA A 201 -21.28 -19.45 23.57
C ALA A 201 -21.98 -19.22 24.90
N GLN A 202 -23.27 -19.53 24.96
CA GLN A 202 -24.05 -19.49 26.20
C GLN A 202 -23.51 -20.50 27.22
N THR A 203 -23.25 -21.75 26.81
CA THR A 203 -22.70 -22.78 27.70
C THR A 203 -21.33 -22.39 28.26
N TYR A 204 -20.41 -21.93 27.41
CA TYR A 204 -19.07 -21.52 27.84
C TYR A 204 -19.15 -20.36 28.83
N ASN A 205 -19.84 -19.28 28.47
CA ASN A 205 -19.90 -18.09 29.29
C ASN A 205 -20.58 -18.38 30.63
N GLN A 206 -21.70 -19.14 30.65
CA GLN A 206 -22.38 -19.48 31.89
C GLN A 206 -21.53 -20.36 32.80
N ASN A 207 -20.85 -21.36 32.24
CA ASN A 207 -19.99 -22.23 33.05
C ASN A 207 -18.76 -21.49 33.56
N LEU A 208 -18.17 -20.60 32.75
CA LEU A 208 -17.08 -19.73 33.19
C LEU A 208 -17.53 -18.84 34.36
N ILE A 209 -18.70 -18.21 34.26
CA ILE A 209 -19.29 -17.39 35.35
C ILE A 209 -19.42 -18.19 36.65
N ASN A 210 -19.92 -19.42 36.55
CA ASN A 210 -20.11 -20.28 37.71
C ASN A 210 -18.78 -20.81 38.29
N HIS A 211 -17.73 -20.89 37.47
CA HIS A 211 -16.46 -21.53 37.81
C HIS A 211 -15.45 -20.59 38.45
N VAL A 212 -15.32 -19.36 37.94
CA VAL A 212 -14.21 -18.43 38.28
C VAL A 212 -14.09 -18.09 39.77
N GLY A 213 -15.15 -18.24 40.56
CA GLY A 213 -15.13 -18.05 42.02
C GLY A 213 -14.35 -19.13 42.78
N ASN A 214 -14.17 -20.31 42.20
CA ASN A 214 -13.51 -21.45 42.85
C ASN A 214 -11.97 -21.46 42.64
N GLY A 215 -11.50 -20.76 41.61
CA GLY A 215 -10.10 -20.79 41.18
C GLY A 215 -9.75 -22.03 40.37
N THR A 216 -8.46 -22.30 40.30
CA THR A 216 -7.89 -23.41 39.54
C THR A 216 -7.26 -24.45 40.47
N PRO A 217 -6.99 -25.69 39.99
CA PRO A 217 -6.33 -26.72 40.80
C PRO A 217 -4.99 -26.28 41.43
N ARG A 218 -4.17 -25.46 40.74
CA ARG A 218 -2.88 -24.96 41.23
C ARG A 218 -3.03 -23.71 42.10
N LYS A 219 -4.04 -22.86 41.83
CA LYS A 219 -4.32 -21.64 42.59
C LYS A 219 -5.81 -21.61 42.99
N PRO A 220 -6.19 -22.31 44.09
CA PRO A 220 -7.55 -22.26 44.60
C PRO A 220 -7.92 -20.85 45.07
N GLY A 221 -9.18 -20.46 44.84
CA GLY A 221 -9.71 -19.15 45.18
C GLY A 221 -10.02 -18.27 43.96
N PRO A 222 -10.82 -17.20 44.11
CA PRO A 222 -11.39 -16.47 42.98
C PRO A 222 -10.35 -15.93 41.99
N ILE A 223 -10.61 -16.10 40.69
CA ILE A 223 -9.80 -15.53 39.61
C ILE A 223 -10.58 -14.43 38.91
N GLU A 224 -10.04 -13.21 38.97
CA GLU A 224 -10.65 -12.06 38.31
C GLU A 224 -10.67 -12.28 36.78
N THR A 225 -11.86 -12.38 36.20
CA THR A 225 -12.06 -12.79 34.81
C THR A 225 -13.07 -11.88 34.09
N TYR A 226 -12.72 -11.44 32.90
CA TYR A 226 -13.50 -10.52 32.08
C TYR A 226 -14.02 -11.21 30.83
N ILE A 227 -15.34 -11.15 30.60
CA ILE A 227 -15.94 -11.75 29.39
C ILE A 227 -15.70 -10.83 28.18
N PHE A 228 -15.27 -11.44 27.06
CA PHE A 228 -14.99 -10.76 25.82
C PHE A 228 -16.26 -10.46 25.02
N ALA A 229 -16.45 -9.17 24.73
CA ALA A 229 -17.46 -8.54 23.86
C ALA A 229 -18.94 -8.76 24.22
N MET A 230 -19.63 -7.70 24.66
CA MET A 230 -21.11 -7.70 24.81
C MET A 230 -21.88 -7.54 23.50
N PHE A 231 -21.23 -6.94 22.50
CA PHE A 231 -21.84 -6.64 21.21
C PHE A 231 -21.05 -7.32 20.11
N ASN A 232 -21.74 -7.74 19.05
CA ASN A 232 -21.05 -8.27 17.87
C ASN A 232 -20.18 -7.18 17.24
N GLU A 233 -18.89 -7.48 17.05
CA GLU A 233 -17.94 -6.57 16.42
C GLU A 233 -17.94 -6.80 14.90
N ASP A 234 -19.00 -6.35 14.23
CA ASP A 234 -19.26 -6.60 12.82
C ASP A 234 -18.21 -5.99 11.86
N LEU A 235 -17.30 -5.14 12.37
CA LEU A 235 -16.18 -4.53 11.63
C LEU A 235 -14.80 -5.15 11.96
N LYS A 236 -14.70 -6.19 12.80
CA LYS A 236 -13.46 -6.99 12.90
C LYS A 236 -13.40 -7.97 11.72
N SER A 237 -12.31 -7.94 10.95
CA SER A 237 -12.12 -8.76 9.74
C SER A 237 -12.41 -10.24 10.00
N ARG A 238 -13.44 -10.78 9.36
CA ARG A 238 -13.82 -12.19 9.46
C ARG A 238 -12.79 -13.08 8.78
N GLY A 239 -12.01 -13.82 9.57
CA GLY A 239 -11.35 -15.03 9.11
C GLY A 239 -12.39 -16.08 8.73
N SER A 240 -12.63 -16.24 7.43
CA SER A 240 -13.21 -17.42 6.78
C SER A 240 -14.27 -18.24 7.54
N SER A 241 -15.54 -17.82 7.52
CA SER A 241 -16.65 -18.76 7.26
C SER A 241 -17.90 -18.04 6.76
N ARG A 242 -18.44 -18.54 5.65
CA ARG A 242 -19.71 -18.14 5.06
C ARG A 242 -20.84 -18.64 5.95
N THR A 243 -21.70 -17.76 6.43
CA THR A 243 -23.17 -17.90 6.39
C THR A 243 -23.81 -16.70 7.09
N GLY A 244 -24.66 -15.99 6.36
CA GLY A 244 -25.50 -14.96 6.92
C GLY A 244 -26.64 -15.57 7.74
N LYS A 245 -26.91 -14.96 8.90
CA LYS A 245 -28.26 -14.77 9.46
C LYS A 245 -28.17 -13.71 10.55
N ARG A 246 -28.89 -12.60 10.36
CA ARG A 246 -29.17 -11.63 11.41
C ARG A 246 -29.96 -12.33 12.52
N ARG A 247 -29.49 -12.25 13.77
CA ARG A 247 -30.30 -12.50 14.96
C ARG A 247 -29.92 -11.48 16.02
N TYR A 248 -30.89 -10.63 16.38
CA TYR A 248 -30.86 -9.91 17.64
C TYR A 248 -31.10 -10.93 18.76
N VAL A 249 -30.19 -11.01 19.73
CA VAL A 249 -30.42 -11.71 21.00
C VAL A 249 -30.36 -10.66 22.10
N ARG A 250 -31.53 -10.35 22.69
CA ARG A 250 -31.57 -9.67 24.00
C ARG A 250 -31.23 -10.72 25.05
N TYR A 251 -30.09 -10.60 25.70
CA TYR A 251 -29.84 -11.33 26.95
C TYR A 251 -30.53 -10.57 28.09
N LYS A 252 -31.40 -11.25 28.81
CA LYS A 252 -31.87 -10.84 30.14
C LYS A 252 -30.97 -11.61 31.11
N CYS A 253 -29.89 -11.00 31.57
CA CYS A 253 -29.01 -11.63 32.56
C CYS A 253 -29.50 -11.22 33.95
N GLU A 254 -30.23 -12.10 34.62
CA GLU A 254 -30.39 -12.02 36.08
C GLU A 254 -29.11 -12.59 36.68
N VAL A 255 -28.20 -11.72 37.15
CA VAL A 255 -26.98 -12.12 37.86
C VAL A 255 -27.16 -11.82 39.34
N THR A 256 -27.39 -12.86 40.13
CA THR A 256 -27.31 -12.81 41.59
C THR A 256 -25.97 -13.41 42.03
N ASN A 257 -24.91 -12.58 42.03
CA ASN A 257 -23.77 -12.59 42.98
C ASN A 257 -22.57 -11.82 42.42
N SER A 258 -21.87 -11.14 43.32
CA SER A 258 -21.17 -9.86 43.13
C SER A 258 -19.75 -9.91 42.52
N LEU A 259 -19.44 -10.83 41.59
CA LEU A 259 -18.05 -11.03 41.12
C LEU A 259 -17.89 -11.24 39.60
N LEU A 260 -18.77 -10.67 38.77
CA LEU A 260 -18.66 -10.76 37.30
C LEU A 260 -18.48 -9.40 36.61
N VAL A 261 -17.58 -9.38 35.60
CA VAL A 261 -17.12 -8.19 34.91
C VAL A 261 -17.08 -8.42 33.39
N ILE A 262 -17.55 -7.46 32.57
CA ILE A 262 -17.63 -7.62 31.10
C ILE A 262 -16.82 -6.53 30.36
N SER A 263 -16.09 -6.84 29.29
CA SER A 263 -15.32 -5.86 28.50
C SER A 263 -16.08 -5.33 27.26
N CYS A 264 -15.98 -4.01 27.00
CA CYS A 264 -16.45 -3.34 25.77
C CYS A 264 -15.37 -2.38 25.23
N ALA A 265 -15.07 -2.42 23.93
CA ALA A 265 -14.18 -1.44 23.31
C ALA A 265 -14.93 -0.13 22.98
N ILE A 266 -14.41 1.08 23.16
CA ILE A 266 -14.99 2.30 22.53
C ILE A 266 -13.85 3.04 21.83
N HIS A 267 -14.08 3.53 20.60
CA HIS A 267 -13.11 4.33 19.85
C HIS A 267 -13.87 5.44 19.11
N ARG A 268 -13.55 6.72 19.36
CA ARG A 268 -14.09 7.84 18.59
C ARG A 268 -12.99 8.77 18.08
N ARG A 269 -13.10 9.05 16.78
CA ARG A 269 -12.31 9.95 15.93
C ARG A 269 -12.50 11.41 16.38
N LEU A 270 -11.41 12.13 16.65
CA LEU A 270 -11.41 13.58 16.90
C LEU A 270 -11.70 14.33 15.59
N LEU A 271 -12.81 15.07 15.57
CA LEU A 271 -13.09 16.14 14.61
C LEU A 271 -12.35 17.42 15.07
N ARG A 272 -11.48 17.98 14.22
CA ARG A 272 -11.14 19.41 14.25
C ARG A 272 -11.68 20.05 12.98
N ASN A 273 -12.87 20.63 13.08
CA ASN A 273 -13.21 21.83 12.33
C ASN A 273 -13.10 23.00 13.32
N GLU A 274 -12.11 23.85 13.13
CA GLU A 274 -12.14 25.19 13.70
C GLU A 274 -13.20 26.01 12.95
N ARG A 275 -14.24 26.44 13.68
CA ARG A 275 -14.73 27.83 13.75
C ARG A 275 -16.04 27.87 14.53
N ARG A 276 -16.02 28.56 15.67
CA ARG A 276 -17.23 29.07 16.35
C ARG A 276 -17.11 30.59 16.46
N GLN A 277 -18.08 31.31 15.91
CA GLN A 277 -18.89 32.27 16.66
C GLN A 277 -20.31 32.35 16.04
N PRO A 278 -21.41 32.37 16.84
CA PRO A 278 -22.80 32.65 16.42
C PRO A 278 -23.21 34.10 16.80
N PRO A 279 -24.44 34.66 16.62
CA PRO A 279 -25.78 34.10 16.21
C PRO A 279 -26.58 35.07 15.25
N PRO A 280 -27.95 35.17 15.14
CA PRO A 280 -29.09 34.31 15.53
C PRO A 280 -30.23 34.09 14.46
N ALA A 281 -31.11 33.12 14.78
CA ALA A 281 -32.58 33.06 14.60
C ALA A 281 -33.27 32.62 13.28
N GLU A 282 -34.17 31.63 13.48
CA GLU A 282 -35.43 31.31 12.78
C GLU A 282 -35.41 30.76 11.35
N LEU A 283 -35.82 29.49 11.18
CA LEU A 283 -37.16 29.13 10.69
C LEU A 283 -37.38 27.60 10.73
N ARG A 284 -38.65 27.25 10.96
CA ARG A 284 -39.19 25.91 11.21
C ARG A 284 -39.36 25.10 9.92
N GLY A 285 -39.31 23.77 10.07
CA GLY A 285 -40.25 22.86 9.37
C GLY A 285 -39.71 22.09 8.17
N GLU A 286 -39.62 20.76 8.33
CA GLU A 286 -39.98 19.65 7.41
C GLU A 286 -38.96 18.49 7.46
N PRO A 287 -39.40 17.23 7.56
CA PRO A 287 -38.52 16.07 7.64
C PRO A 287 -37.97 15.70 6.25
N VAL A 288 -36.64 15.66 6.13
CA VAL A 288 -35.93 15.19 4.94
C VAL A 288 -36.26 13.72 4.69
N ARG A 289 -36.93 13.43 3.56
CA ARG A 289 -37.12 12.08 3.02
C ARG A 289 -35.77 11.48 2.64
N VAL A 290 -35.47 10.29 3.16
CA VAL A 290 -34.34 9.45 2.74
C VAL A 290 -34.57 9.00 1.29
N GLN A 291 -33.81 9.56 0.34
CA GLN A 291 -33.71 9.01 -1.02
C GLN A 291 -32.75 7.81 -1.01
N ARG A 292 -33.18 6.71 -1.63
CA ARG A 292 -32.36 5.52 -1.86
C ARG A 292 -31.45 5.77 -3.06
N HIS A 293 -30.14 5.86 -2.85
CA HIS A 293 -29.16 6.00 -3.92
C HIS A 293 -29.12 4.74 -4.82
N ARG A 294 -29.32 4.96 -6.12
CA ARG A 294 -29.06 3.99 -7.21
C ARG A 294 -27.72 4.37 -7.86
N ARG A 295 -27.14 3.43 -8.62
CA ARG A 295 -25.84 3.42 -9.34
C ARG A 295 -25.44 4.63 -10.21
N ASP A 296 -26.12 5.77 -10.12
CA ASP A 296 -26.05 6.87 -11.09
C ASP A 296 -25.35 8.15 -10.57
N GLU A 297 -24.54 8.10 -9.49
CA GLU A 297 -24.24 9.31 -8.68
C GLU A 297 -22.79 9.79 -8.58
N ASP A 298 -21.79 9.04 -9.02
CA ASP A 298 -20.39 9.29 -8.61
C ASP A 298 -19.65 10.43 -9.34
N LEU A 299 -20.19 10.96 -10.46
CA LEU A 299 -19.58 12.04 -11.26
C LEU A 299 -20.50 13.25 -11.52
N ARG A 300 -21.56 13.41 -10.71
CA ARG A 300 -22.50 14.52 -10.88
C ARG A 300 -21.89 15.86 -10.48
N PRO A 301 -22.39 16.99 -11.00
CA PRO A 301 -22.01 18.30 -10.50
C PRO A 301 -22.45 18.46 -9.04
N ASP A 302 -21.52 18.26 -8.11
CA ASP A 302 -21.67 18.63 -6.71
C ASP A 302 -20.97 19.97 -6.46
N THR A 303 -21.73 20.94 -5.96
CA THR A 303 -21.22 22.32 -5.77
C THR A 303 -20.04 22.36 -4.80
N ALA A 304 -20.09 21.58 -3.72
CA ALA A 304 -19.02 21.57 -2.72
C ALA A 304 -17.73 20.97 -3.32
N THR A 305 -17.86 19.91 -4.12
CA THR A 305 -16.75 19.24 -4.81
C THR A 305 -16.13 20.14 -5.87
N LEU A 306 -16.94 20.78 -6.73
CA LEU A 306 -16.44 21.72 -7.74
C LEU A 306 -15.74 22.93 -7.10
N GLN A 307 -16.26 23.45 -5.98
CA GLN A 307 -15.60 24.50 -5.22
C GLN A 307 -14.26 24.03 -4.62
N ALA A 308 -14.20 22.81 -4.08
CA ALA A 308 -12.98 22.24 -3.51
C ALA A 308 -11.89 21.98 -4.57
N LEU A 309 -12.28 21.70 -5.81
CA LEU A 309 -11.35 21.52 -6.93
C LEU A 309 -10.75 22.83 -7.46
N GLY A 310 -11.29 23.99 -7.04
CA GLY A 310 -10.84 25.30 -7.50
C GLY A 310 -9.34 25.53 -7.27
N GLY A 311 -8.59 25.80 -8.35
CA GLY A 311 -7.14 26.07 -8.29
C GLY A 311 -6.24 24.85 -8.13
N SER A 312 -6.78 23.63 -8.20
CA SER A 312 -6.04 22.37 -8.04
C SER A 312 -5.22 21.93 -9.26
N ASN A 313 -5.44 22.55 -10.42
CA ASN A 313 -4.96 22.11 -11.74
C ASN A 313 -5.42 20.71 -12.18
N ILE A 314 -6.37 20.09 -11.47
CA ILE A 314 -6.95 18.80 -11.85
C ILE A 314 -7.89 19.02 -13.05
N GLN A 315 -7.69 18.24 -14.12
CA GLN A 315 -8.56 18.23 -15.30
C GLN A 315 -9.73 17.27 -15.07
N LEU A 316 -10.96 17.77 -15.28
CA LEU A 316 -12.19 17.06 -14.92
C LEU A 316 -12.97 16.54 -16.14
N ILE A 317 -13.48 15.31 -16.02
CA ILE A 317 -14.63 14.80 -16.79
C ILE A 317 -15.87 15.06 -15.92
N LEU A 318 -16.85 15.82 -16.45
CA LEU A 318 -18.09 16.08 -15.74
C LEU A 318 -19.26 15.40 -16.46
N ASP A 319 -20.05 14.64 -15.73
CA ASP A 319 -21.15 13.87 -16.31
C ASP A 319 -22.47 14.65 -16.33
N VAL A 320 -23.18 14.56 -17.43
CA VAL A 320 -24.62 14.85 -17.50
C VAL A 320 -25.37 13.61 -17.03
N PRO A 321 -26.14 13.69 -15.93
CA PRO A 321 -26.84 12.52 -15.39
C PRO A 321 -27.84 11.90 -16.37
N ASN A 322 -27.98 10.57 -16.34
CA ASN A 322 -28.95 9.83 -17.17
C ASN A 322 -30.40 10.33 -16.99
N THR A 323 -30.74 10.84 -15.80
CA THR A 323 -32.05 11.44 -15.48
C THR A 323 -32.32 12.77 -16.20
N SER A 324 -31.28 13.47 -16.66
CA SER A 324 -31.36 14.73 -17.40
C SER A 324 -31.28 14.56 -18.91
N LEU A 325 -30.97 13.36 -19.42
CA LEU A 325 -30.80 13.13 -20.86
C LEU A 325 -32.02 13.53 -21.68
N GLN A 326 -33.21 13.06 -21.31
CA GLN A 326 -34.43 13.33 -22.08
C GLN A 326 -34.80 14.82 -22.09
N SER A 327 -34.66 15.52 -20.96
CA SER A 327 -34.97 16.95 -20.89
C SER A 327 -33.97 17.77 -21.69
N ILE A 328 -32.67 17.49 -21.56
CA ILE A 328 -31.60 18.18 -22.29
C ILE A 328 -31.68 17.88 -23.80
N ALA A 329 -32.05 16.65 -24.19
CA ALA A 329 -32.26 16.28 -25.59
C ALA A 329 -33.44 17.02 -26.22
N SER A 330 -34.53 17.19 -25.46
CA SER A 330 -35.79 17.74 -25.98
C SER A 330 -35.86 19.27 -25.92
N ASP A 331 -35.02 19.92 -25.09
CA ASP A 331 -35.05 21.35 -24.85
C ASP A 331 -33.63 21.95 -24.75
N ALA A 332 -33.24 22.74 -25.75
CA ALA A 332 -31.94 23.41 -25.79
C ALA A 332 -31.76 24.45 -24.67
N SER A 333 -32.85 25.02 -24.13
CA SER A 333 -32.79 25.94 -22.99
C SER A 333 -32.43 25.22 -21.69
N ALA A 334 -32.84 23.95 -21.55
CA ALA A 334 -32.42 23.10 -20.45
C ALA A 334 -30.91 22.80 -20.51
N ALA A 335 -30.37 22.53 -21.71
CA ALA A 335 -28.93 22.35 -21.91
C ALA A 335 -28.14 23.63 -21.55
N THR A 336 -28.64 24.79 -21.99
CA THR A 336 -28.04 26.10 -21.68
C THR A 336 -28.02 26.36 -20.17
N SER A 337 -29.14 26.12 -19.50
CA SER A 337 -29.25 26.27 -18.04
C SER A 337 -28.30 25.32 -17.29
N TRP A 338 -28.18 24.08 -17.78
CA TRP A 338 -27.27 23.09 -17.20
C TRP A 338 -25.80 23.50 -17.34
N VAL A 339 -25.38 23.97 -18.53
CA VAL A 339 -24.01 24.45 -18.78
C VAL A 339 -23.70 25.69 -17.93
N GLN A 340 -24.63 26.65 -17.85
CA GLN A 340 -24.47 27.84 -17.03
C GLN A 340 -24.24 27.49 -15.56
N THR A 341 -25.07 26.61 -15.03
CA THR A 341 -25.07 26.24 -13.60
C THR A 341 -23.86 25.39 -13.22
N ASN A 342 -23.52 24.40 -14.05
CA ASN A 342 -22.59 23.34 -13.65
C ASN A 342 -21.18 23.49 -14.23
N VAL A 343 -21.04 24.27 -15.30
CA VAL A 343 -19.76 24.45 -16.00
C VAL A 343 -19.33 25.90 -15.94
N GLN A 344 -20.08 26.80 -16.61
CA GLN A 344 -19.69 28.19 -16.80
C GLN A 344 -19.40 28.90 -15.47
N ALA A 345 -20.23 28.67 -14.44
CA ALA A 345 -20.05 29.24 -13.10
C ALA A 345 -18.69 28.92 -12.45
N TYR A 346 -18.03 27.82 -12.85
CA TYR A 346 -16.79 27.33 -12.24
C TYR A 346 -15.57 27.41 -13.15
N THR A 347 -15.72 27.78 -14.43
CA THR A 347 -14.61 27.82 -15.41
C THR A 347 -13.43 28.75 -15.04
N SER A 348 -13.64 29.70 -14.12
CA SER A 348 -12.56 30.57 -13.63
C SER A 348 -11.61 29.88 -12.65
N SER A 349 -12.01 28.76 -12.04
CA SER A 349 -11.26 28.07 -11.00
C SER A 349 -11.09 26.56 -11.24
N VAL A 350 -11.98 25.94 -12.02
CA VAL A 350 -11.99 24.50 -12.31
C VAL A 350 -11.63 24.27 -13.78
N SER A 351 -10.73 23.31 -14.03
CA SER A 351 -10.30 22.93 -15.37
C SER A 351 -11.16 21.76 -15.89
N PHE A 352 -12.21 22.05 -16.65
CA PHE A 352 -12.98 21.02 -17.34
C PHE A 352 -12.30 20.59 -18.64
N LYS A 353 -12.23 19.29 -18.89
CA LYS A 353 -11.67 18.72 -20.12
C LYS A 353 -12.75 18.11 -21.01
N TYR A 354 -13.60 17.28 -20.40
CA TYR A 354 -14.68 16.58 -21.09
C TYR A 354 -16.01 16.78 -20.37
N ILE A 355 -17.09 16.92 -21.14
CA ILE A 355 -18.46 16.70 -20.65
C ILE A 355 -18.94 15.37 -21.20
N ALA A 356 -19.21 14.39 -20.33
CA ALA A 356 -19.74 13.10 -20.72
C ALA A 356 -21.27 13.12 -20.62
N VAL A 357 -21.96 12.95 -21.75
CA VAL A 357 -23.41 13.04 -21.83
C VAL A 357 -24.04 11.66 -21.72
N GLY A 358 -24.44 11.30 -20.50
CA GLY A 358 -24.92 9.97 -20.16
C GLY A 358 -23.79 8.99 -19.86
N ASN A 359 -24.10 7.99 -19.03
CA ASN A 359 -23.17 6.93 -18.64
C ASN A 359 -23.79 5.55 -18.92
N GLU A 360 -23.13 4.78 -19.81
CA GLU A 360 -23.48 3.39 -20.20
C GLU A 360 -24.95 3.16 -20.64
N VAL A 361 -25.59 4.18 -21.22
CA VAL A 361 -27.00 4.10 -21.67
C VAL A 361 -27.19 3.40 -23.01
N ILE A 362 -26.09 3.01 -23.68
CA ILE A 362 -26.10 2.38 -25.00
C ILE A 362 -25.63 0.92 -24.88
N PRO A 363 -26.38 -0.06 -25.43
CA PRO A 363 -27.75 0.06 -25.95
C PRO A 363 -28.78 0.17 -24.81
N GLY A 364 -29.91 0.85 -25.04
CA GLY A 364 -30.93 1.01 -24.02
C GLY A 364 -32.06 1.96 -24.39
N GLY A 365 -33.11 2.02 -23.57
CA GLY A 365 -34.32 2.83 -23.86
C GLY A 365 -34.08 4.34 -23.91
N GLN A 366 -32.97 4.81 -23.31
CA GLN A 366 -32.56 6.22 -23.34
C GLN A 366 -31.50 6.54 -24.41
N ALA A 367 -31.01 5.53 -25.15
CA ALA A 367 -29.95 5.71 -26.16
C ALA A 367 -30.30 6.76 -27.22
N GLN A 368 -31.57 6.83 -27.62
CA GLN A 368 -32.10 7.83 -28.57
C GLN A 368 -31.92 9.29 -28.13
N TYR A 369 -31.75 9.55 -26.83
CA TYR A 369 -31.59 10.90 -26.29
C TYR A 369 -30.13 11.36 -26.22
N VAL A 370 -29.15 10.45 -26.34
CA VAL A 370 -27.72 10.77 -26.14
C VAL A 370 -27.22 11.78 -27.16
N LEU A 371 -27.36 11.49 -28.45
CA LEU A 371 -26.85 12.38 -29.50
C LEU A 371 -27.52 13.77 -29.49
N PRO A 372 -28.86 13.89 -29.42
CA PRO A 372 -29.50 15.21 -29.30
C PRO A 372 -29.03 15.98 -28.05
N ALA A 373 -28.86 15.30 -26.91
CA ALA A 373 -28.34 15.94 -25.71
C ALA A 373 -26.88 16.41 -25.88
N MET A 374 -26.01 15.59 -26.51
CA MET A 374 -24.63 15.98 -26.85
C MET A 374 -24.59 17.23 -27.73
N GLN A 375 -25.44 17.28 -28.76
CA GLN A 375 -25.55 18.42 -29.66
C GLN A 375 -26.00 19.68 -28.90
N ASN A 376 -27.02 19.58 -28.04
CA ASN A 376 -27.51 20.71 -27.25
C ASN A 376 -26.47 21.21 -26.23
N ILE A 377 -25.74 20.31 -25.56
CA ILE A 377 -24.65 20.67 -24.64
C ILE A 377 -23.49 21.33 -25.41
N TYR A 378 -23.11 20.80 -26.57
CA TYR A 378 -22.08 21.40 -27.42
C TYR A 378 -22.46 22.82 -27.88
N ASN A 379 -23.71 23.02 -28.29
CA ASN A 379 -24.21 24.33 -28.69
C ASN A 379 -24.23 25.32 -27.51
N ALA A 380 -24.62 24.86 -26.32
CA ALA A 380 -24.59 25.66 -25.10
C ALA A 380 -23.14 26.05 -24.71
N LEU A 381 -22.19 25.12 -24.75
CA LEU A 381 -20.76 25.40 -24.53
C LEU A 381 -20.21 26.37 -25.58
N SER A 382 -20.59 26.20 -26.84
CA SER A 382 -20.18 27.11 -27.93
C SER A 382 -20.72 28.52 -27.70
N SER A 383 -21.97 28.65 -27.28
CA SER A 383 -22.59 29.93 -26.94
C SER A 383 -21.93 30.61 -25.73
N ALA A 384 -21.37 29.81 -24.81
CA ALA A 384 -20.58 30.30 -23.67
C ALA A 384 -19.10 30.57 -24.01
N GLY A 385 -18.66 30.32 -25.25
CA GLY A 385 -17.25 30.48 -25.67
C GLY A 385 -16.31 29.37 -25.16
N LEU A 386 -16.84 28.21 -24.77
CA LEU A 386 -16.11 27.13 -24.10
C LEU A 386 -15.83 25.91 -25.00
N SER A 387 -16.40 25.82 -26.19
CA SER A 387 -16.26 24.64 -27.07
C SER A 387 -14.85 24.40 -27.63
N GLY A 388 -13.98 25.41 -27.59
CA GLY A 388 -12.54 25.27 -27.88
C GLY A 388 -11.73 24.68 -26.72
N GLN A 389 -12.27 24.70 -25.51
CA GLN A 389 -11.59 24.27 -24.28
C GLN A 389 -12.14 22.93 -23.77
N ILE A 390 -13.45 22.71 -23.88
CA ILE A 390 -14.16 21.57 -23.31
C ILE A 390 -14.78 20.76 -24.44
N LYS A 391 -14.44 19.47 -24.53
CA LYS A 391 -15.01 18.57 -25.54
C LYS A 391 -16.22 17.83 -24.99
N VAL A 392 -17.21 17.58 -25.84
CA VAL A 392 -18.43 16.84 -25.49
C VAL A 392 -18.31 15.41 -26.01
N SER A 393 -18.53 14.44 -25.12
CA SER A 393 -18.51 13.01 -25.44
C SER A 393 -19.63 12.26 -24.72
N THR A 394 -19.63 10.94 -24.81
CA THR A 394 -20.50 10.02 -24.05
C THR A 394 -19.65 8.84 -23.58
N ALA A 395 -19.96 8.29 -22.41
CA ALA A 395 -19.33 7.09 -21.88
C ALA A 395 -20.08 5.82 -22.29
N VAL A 396 -19.35 4.82 -22.77
CA VAL A 396 -19.88 3.50 -23.14
C VAL A 396 -19.11 2.38 -22.46
N SER A 397 -19.78 1.29 -22.10
CA SER A 397 -19.09 0.06 -21.67
C SER A 397 -18.61 -0.73 -22.87
N THR A 398 -17.65 -1.65 -22.67
CA THR A 398 -17.27 -2.62 -23.72
C THR A 398 -18.43 -3.53 -24.16
N GLY A 399 -19.57 -3.53 -23.45
CA GLY A 399 -20.77 -4.28 -23.82
C GLY A 399 -21.46 -3.80 -25.11
N VAL A 400 -21.07 -2.64 -25.65
CA VAL A 400 -21.54 -2.17 -26.97
C VAL A 400 -21.00 -2.99 -28.14
N LEU A 401 -19.95 -3.79 -27.93
CA LEU A 401 -19.36 -4.64 -28.96
C LEU A 401 -20.20 -5.90 -29.16
N GLY A 402 -20.68 -6.12 -30.38
CA GLY A 402 -21.29 -7.39 -30.79
C GLY A 402 -20.25 -8.41 -31.27
N THR A 403 -19.07 -7.92 -31.67
CA THR A 403 -17.89 -8.74 -31.96
C THR A 403 -16.67 -8.03 -31.38
N SER A 404 -15.83 -8.76 -30.66
CA SER A 404 -14.62 -8.22 -30.02
C SER A 404 -13.40 -9.12 -30.18
N TYR A 405 -13.57 -10.29 -30.83
CA TYR A 405 -12.50 -11.25 -31.05
C TYR A 405 -12.49 -11.77 -32.50
N PRO A 406 -11.31 -11.82 -33.16
CA PRO A 406 -10.07 -11.17 -32.72
C PRO A 406 -10.25 -9.63 -32.66
N PRO A 407 -9.39 -8.88 -31.94
CA PRO A 407 -9.57 -7.43 -31.75
C PRO A 407 -9.74 -6.63 -33.05
N SER A 408 -9.06 -7.01 -34.13
CA SER A 408 -9.16 -6.40 -35.45
C SER A 408 -10.53 -6.53 -36.10
N SER A 409 -11.35 -7.49 -35.66
CA SER A 409 -12.73 -7.73 -36.09
C SER A 409 -13.76 -7.03 -35.18
N GLY A 410 -13.31 -6.15 -34.28
CA GLY A 410 -14.20 -5.40 -33.39
C GLY A 410 -15.31 -4.69 -34.16
N ALA A 411 -16.56 -4.89 -33.72
CA ALA A 411 -17.75 -4.28 -34.32
C ALA A 411 -18.82 -4.03 -33.25
N PHE A 412 -19.52 -2.89 -33.35
CA PHE A 412 -20.67 -2.61 -32.49
C PHE A 412 -21.78 -3.64 -32.73
N SER A 413 -22.52 -3.97 -31.68
CA SER A 413 -23.70 -4.82 -31.79
C SER A 413 -24.76 -4.13 -32.67
N PRO A 414 -25.66 -4.86 -33.35
CA PRO A 414 -26.71 -4.25 -34.16
C PRO A 414 -27.53 -3.20 -33.38
N ASP A 415 -27.82 -3.49 -32.11
CA ASP A 415 -28.59 -2.60 -31.22
C ASP A 415 -27.83 -1.31 -30.88
N ALA A 416 -26.50 -1.38 -30.74
CA ALA A 416 -25.67 -0.21 -30.44
C ALA A 416 -25.27 0.58 -31.69
N ALA A 417 -25.03 -0.10 -32.82
CA ALA A 417 -24.48 0.49 -34.05
C ALA A 417 -25.36 1.61 -34.62
N SER A 418 -26.68 1.47 -34.55
CA SER A 418 -27.64 2.47 -35.01
C SER A 418 -27.54 3.82 -34.28
N THR A 419 -27.11 3.79 -33.01
CA THR A 419 -26.91 4.98 -32.18
C THR A 419 -25.46 5.46 -32.23
N LEU A 420 -24.50 4.54 -32.18
CA LEU A 420 -23.07 4.87 -32.12
C LEU A 420 -22.49 5.37 -33.44
N GLY A 421 -23.03 4.97 -34.59
CA GLY A 421 -22.59 5.50 -35.89
C GLY A 421 -22.74 7.04 -35.96
N PRO A 422 -23.96 7.59 -35.76
CA PRO A 422 -24.17 9.03 -35.70
C PRO A 422 -23.39 9.74 -34.58
N ILE A 423 -23.24 9.14 -33.40
CA ILE A 423 -22.42 9.69 -32.31
C ILE A 423 -20.95 9.78 -32.73
N ALA A 424 -20.41 8.72 -33.35
CA ALA A 424 -19.02 8.68 -33.78
C ALA A 424 -18.73 9.73 -34.87
N GLN A 425 -19.70 9.99 -35.77
CA GLN A 425 -19.60 11.09 -36.73
C GLN A 425 -19.59 12.47 -36.05
N PHE A 426 -20.44 12.67 -35.03
CA PHE A 426 -20.44 13.88 -34.23
C PHE A 426 -19.08 14.08 -33.51
N LEU A 427 -18.54 13.03 -32.89
CA LEU A 427 -17.24 13.06 -32.23
C LEU A 427 -16.11 13.41 -33.21
N ALA A 428 -16.09 12.75 -34.37
CA ALA A 428 -15.11 13.01 -35.43
C ALA A 428 -15.14 14.47 -35.90
N SER A 429 -16.34 15.02 -36.11
CA SER A 429 -16.54 16.39 -36.59
C SER A 429 -16.09 17.46 -35.58
N ASN A 430 -16.07 17.12 -34.29
CA ASN A 430 -15.73 18.05 -33.21
C ASN A 430 -14.34 17.79 -32.58
N GLY A 431 -13.62 16.81 -33.10
CA GLY A 431 -12.32 16.39 -32.56
C GLY A 431 -12.42 15.96 -31.09
N ALA A 432 -13.46 15.21 -30.75
CA ALA A 432 -13.70 14.69 -29.41
C ALA A 432 -13.45 13.17 -29.38
N PRO A 433 -12.88 12.62 -28.29
CA PRO A 433 -12.72 11.17 -28.14
C PRO A 433 -14.04 10.51 -27.76
N LEU A 434 -14.15 9.20 -27.96
CA LEU A 434 -15.16 8.37 -27.28
C LEU A 434 -14.65 8.01 -25.89
N LEU A 435 -15.48 8.18 -24.85
CA LEU A 435 -15.16 7.73 -23.50
C LEU A 435 -15.59 6.26 -23.36
N ALA A 436 -14.68 5.40 -22.88
CA ALA A 436 -14.93 3.98 -22.76
C ALA A 436 -14.62 3.43 -21.36
N ASN A 437 -15.57 2.71 -20.78
CA ASN A 437 -15.40 1.97 -19.53
C ASN A 437 -14.90 0.56 -19.87
N VAL A 438 -13.64 0.29 -19.54
CA VAL A 438 -12.92 -0.93 -19.92
C VAL A 438 -12.57 -1.72 -18.66
N TYR A 439 -13.30 -2.82 -18.44
CA TYR A 439 -13.15 -3.68 -17.26
C TYR A 439 -12.74 -5.11 -17.63
N PRO A 440 -11.44 -5.42 -17.73
CA PRO A 440 -10.93 -6.77 -17.92
C PRO A 440 -11.44 -7.77 -16.87
N TYR A 441 -11.69 -7.30 -15.64
CA TYR A 441 -12.32 -8.10 -14.58
C TYR A 441 -13.68 -8.69 -15.01
N ASN A 442 -14.55 -7.89 -15.63
CA ASN A 442 -15.88 -8.33 -16.03
C ASN A 442 -15.80 -9.41 -17.13
N ALA A 443 -14.90 -9.24 -18.09
CA ALA A 443 -14.63 -10.24 -19.11
C ALA A 443 -14.02 -11.53 -18.52
N TYR A 444 -13.13 -11.43 -17.55
CA TYR A 444 -12.57 -12.57 -16.82
C TYR A 444 -13.66 -13.37 -16.09
N VAL A 445 -14.55 -12.69 -15.36
CA VAL A 445 -15.66 -13.35 -14.64
C VAL A 445 -16.66 -14.00 -15.59
N GLY A 446 -16.82 -13.46 -16.81
CA GLY A 446 -17.63 -14.06 -17.87
C GLY A 446 -17.10 -15.42 -18.39
N GLY A 447 -15.84 -15.77 -18.09
CA GLY A 447 -15.22 -17.02 -18.47
C GLY A 447 -14.44 -16.96 -19.80
N GLY A 448 -13.59 -17.96 -20.04
CA GLY A 448 -12.80 -18.06 -21.28
C GLY A 448 -11.54 -17.20 -21.35
N ILE A 449 -11.28 -16.38 -20.33
CA ILE A 449 -10.10 -15.51 -20.22
C ILE A 449 -9.23 -16.00 -19.05
N SER A 450 -7.91 -16.10 -19.25
CA SER A 450 -6.98 -16.42 -18.16
C SER A 450 -6.76 -15.22 -17.24
N LEU A 451 -6.55 -15.49 -15.95
CA LEU A 451 -6.30 -14.42 -14.97
C LEU A 451 -5.01 -13.65 -15.31
N SER A 452 -3.98 -14.33 -15.81
CA SER A 452 -2.72 -13.67 -16.20
C SER A 452 -2.90 -12.69 -17.36
N TYR A 453 -3.75 -13.03 -18.34
CA TYR A 453 -4.07 -12.13 -19.45
C TYR A 453 -4.87 -10.91 -18.97
N ALA A 454 -5.79 -11.10 -18.04
CA ALA A 454 -6.58 -10.01 -17.46
C ALA A 454 -5.77 -9.08 -16.53
N LEU A 455 -4.71 -9.59 -15.89
CA LEU A 455 -3.87 -8.87 -14.91
C LEU A 455 -2.56 -8.29 -15.47
N PHE A 456 -2.34 -8.31 -16.79
CA PHE A 456 -1.06 -7.92 -17.41
C PHE A 456 0.15 -8.78 -16.97
N THR A 457 -0.08 -10.03 -16.56
CA THR A 457 0.98 -10.94 -16.07
C THR A 457 1.21 -12.13 -16.99
N SER A 458 0.71 -12.08 -18.22
CA SER A 458 1.00 -13.12 -19.21
C SER A 458 2.50 -13.15 -19.54
N PRO A 459 3.13 -14.34 -19.58
CA PRO A 459 4.56 -14.46 -19.92
C PRO A 459 4.86 -14.27 -21.42
N GLY A 460 3.83 -14.09 -22.25
CA GLY A 460 3.96 -13.89 -23.68
C GLY A 460 2.63 -13.60 -24.36
N THR A 461 2.63 -13.58 -25.69
CA THR A 461 1.45 -13.34 -26.52
C THR A 461 0.34 -14.35 -26.22
N VAL A 462 -0.86 -13.83 -25.91
CA VAL A 462 -2.06 -14.64 -25.68
C VAL A 462 -2.93 -14.65 -26.93
N VAL A 463 -3.09 -13.50 -27.59
CA VAL A 463 -3.85 -13.37 -28.84
C VAL A 463 -2.93 -12.83 -29.92
N GLN A 464 -2.77 -13.61 -31.00
CA GLN A 464 -2.13 -13.17 -32.24
C GLN A 464 -3.23 -12.83 -33.25
N ASP A 465 -3.22 -11.61 -33.75
CA ASP A 465 -4.24 -11.06 -34.63
C ASP A 465 -3.57 -10.32 -35.80
N GLY A 466 -3.30 -11.08 -36.87
CA GLY A 466 -2.47 -10.59 -37.97
C GLY A 466 -1.10 -10.14 -37.47
N GLN A 467 -0.78 -8.85 -37.67
CA GLN A 467 0.46 -8.23 -37.21
C GLN A 467 0.44 -7.82 -35.73
N TYR A 468 -0.73 -7.83 -35.07
CA TYR A 468 -0.87 -7.39 -33.69
C TYR A 468 -0.76 -8.59 -32.74
N ALA A 469 -0.03 -8.39 -31.64
CA ALA A 469 0.19 -9.39 -30.61
C ALA A 469 -0.22 -8.82 -29.26
N TYR A 470 -1.21 -9.44 -28.62
CA TYR A 470 -1.78 -8.98 -27.36
C TYR A 470 -1.30 -9.86 -26.20
N GLN A 471 -0.65 -9.23 -25.22
CA GLN A 471 -0.18 -9.88 -23.99
C GLN A 471 -1.09 -9.62 -22.79
N ASN A 472 -1.99 -8.64 -22.89
CA ASN A 472 -2.98 -8.32 -21.88
C ASN A 472 -4.35 -8.05 -22.52
N LEU A 473 -5.42 -8.28 -21.75
CA LEU A 473 -6.80 -8.15 -22.22
C LEU A 473 -7.23 -6.71 -22.42
N PHE A 474 -6.68 -5.77 -21.63
CA PHE A 474 -6.99 -4.35 -21.72
C PHE A 474 -6.70 -3.83 -23.13
N ASP A 475 -5.52 -4.13 -23.68
CA ASP A 475 -5.13 -3.74 -25.03
C ASP A 475 -6.07 -4.33 -26.09
N ALA A 476 -6.44 -5.59 -25.95
CA ALA A 476 -7.35 -6.25 -26.88
C ALA A 476 -8.75 -5.63 -26.85
N GLN A 477 -9.26 -5.23 -25.68
CA GLN A 477 -10.57 -4.59 -25.55
C GLN A 477 -10.56 -3.17 -26.15
N VAL A 478 -9.52 -2.38 -25.89
CA VAL A 478 -9.36 -1.04 -26.46
C VAL A 478 -9.21 -1.10 -27.98
N ASP A 479 -8.42 -2.03 -28.50
CA ASP A 479 -8.24 -2.19 -29.96
C ASP A 479 -9.49 -2.70 -30.67
N ALA A 480 -10.31 -3.51 -30.00
CA ALA A 480 -11.62 -3.90 -30.52
C ALA A 480 -12.57 -2.70 -30.66
N LEU A 481 -12.54 -1.74 -29.73
CA LEU A 481 -13.29 -0.50 -29.85
C LEU A 481 -12.77 0.38 -31.01
N TYR A 482 -11.46 0.49 -31.19
CA TYR A 482 -10.88 1.18 -32.36
C TYR A 482 -11.29 0.55 -33.69
N ALA A 483 -11.32 -0.79 -33.75
CA ALA A 483 -11.81 -1.51 -34.93
C ALA A 483 -13.30 -1.24 -35.18
N ALA A 484 -14.13 -1.20 -34.12
CA ALA A 484 -15.56 -0.90 -34.23
C ALA A 484 -15.82 0.53 -34.72
N LEU A 485 -15.08 1.52 -34.22
CA LEU A 485 -15.13 2.90 -34.69
C LEU A 485 -14.74 3.01 -36.16
N GLN A 486 -13.71 2.29 -36.60
CA GLN A 486 -13.37 2.21 -38.01
C GLN A 486 -14.49 1.59 -38.85
N GLY A 487 -15.15 0.54 -38.34
CA GLY A 487 -16.28 -0.13 -39.01
C GLY A 487 -17.49 0.78 -39.26
N VAL A 488 -17.71 1.80 -38.43
CA VAL A 488 -18.75 2.82 -38.63
C VAL A 488 -18.24 4.10 -39.32
N GLY A 489 -17.03 4.06 -39.90
CA GLY A 489 -16.46 5.17 -40.66
C GLY A 489 -15.85 6.30 -39.81
N ALA A 490 -15.58 6.06 -38.53
CA ALA A 490 -15.08 7.05 -37.57
C ALA A 490 -13.64 6.75 -37.12
N SER A 491 -12.76 6.39 -38.04
CA SER A 491 -11.36 6.00 -37.74
C SER A 491 -10.50 7.12 -37.14
N SER A 492 -10.95 8.37 -37.23
CA SER A 492 -10.28 9.55 -36.64
C SER A 492 -10.70 9.81 -35.19
N VAL A 493 -11.73 9.13 -34.68
CA VAL A 493 -12.15 9.26 -33.28
C VAL A 493 -11.17 8.50 -32.40
N ASP A 494 -10.66 9.20 -31.40
CA ASP A 494 -9.75 8.63 -30.40
C ASP A 494 -10.54 8.00 -29.24
N ILE A 495 -9.88 7.18 -28.41
CA ILE A 495 -10.50 6.59 -27.21
C ILE A 495 -9.80 7.11 -25.95
N VAL A 496 -10.61 7.61 -25.02
CA VAL A 496 -10.19 7.83 -23.63
C VAL A 496 -10.84 6.74 -22.79
N VAL A 497 -10.05 6.02 -22.01
CA VAL A 497 -10.59 5.04 -21.06
C VAL A 497 -11.06 5.80 -19.81
N SER A 498 -12.35 6.09 -19.72
CA SER A 498 -12.94 6.87 -18.64
C SER A 498 -13.04 6.10 -17.32
N GLU A 499 -13.05 4.77 -17.39
CA GLU A 499 -13.04 3.94 -16.20
C GLU A 499 -12.35 2.60 -16.46
N SER A 500 -11.48 2.22 -15.55
CA SER A 500 -10.84 0.91 -15.53
C SER A 500 -10.40 0.58 -14.11
N GLY A 501 -10.47 -0.69 -13.71
CA GLY A 501 -10.11 -1.08 -12.35
C GLY A 501 -10.28 -2.56 -12.10
N TRP A 502 -10.03 -2.95 -10.85
CA TRP A 502 -10.21 -4.32 -10.39
C TRP A 502 -10.66 -4.34 -8.92
N PRO A 503 -11.71 -5.09 -8.56
CA PRO A 503 -12.23 -5.09 -7.21
C PRO A 503 -11.31 -5.84 -6.23
N SER A 504 -11.09 -5.23 -5.07
CA SER A 504 -10.30 -5.73 -3.95
C SER A 504 -11.03 -6.76 -3.09
N GLY A 505 -12.35 -6.93 -3.29
CA GLY A 505 -13.17 -7.81 -2.47
C GLY A 505 -14.61 -7.93 -2.96
N GLY A 506 -15.44 -8.64 -2.18
CA GLY A 506 -16.89 -8.72 -2.39
C GLY A 506 -17.37 -9.60 -3.54
N GLY A 507 -16.47 -10.19 -4.33
CA GLY A 507 -16.78 -10.98 -5.54
C GLY A 507 -16.30 -12.44 -5.54
N PRO A 508 -16.35 -13.11 -6.71
CA PRO A 508 -15.68 -14.39 -6.98
C PRO A 508 -14.19 -14.37 -6.61
N ALA A 509 -13.55 -15.55 -6.62
CA ALA A 509 -12.21 -15.76 -6.08
C ALA A 509 -11.10 -14.81 -6.60
N ALA A 510 -11.29 -14.13 -7.73
CA ALA A 510 -10.32 -13.20 -8.28
C ALA A 510 -10.47 -11.75 -7.77
N ALA A 511 -11.57 -11.39 -7.12
CA ALA A 511 -11.76 -10.09 -6.46
C ALA A 511 -11.01 -10.07 -5.13
N THR A 512 -9.72 -9.72 -5.17
CA THR A 512 -8.82 -9.75 -4.02
C THR A 512 -7.92 -8.52 -4.02
N VAL A 513 -7.50 -8.07 -2.85
CA VAL A 513 -6.53 -6.98 -2.66
C VAL A 513 -5.29 -7.18 -3.53
N GLY A 514 -4.74 -8.40 -3.58
CA GLY A 514 -3.54 -8.71 -4.36
C GLY A 514 -3.74 -8.56 -5.87
N ASN A 515 -4.87 -9.04 -6.40
CA ASN A 515 -5.19 -8.87 -7.83
C ASN A 515 -5.55 -7.43 -8.16
N ALA A 516 -6.24 -6.72 -7.27
CA ALA A 516 -6.55 -5.30 -7.43
C ALA A 516 -5.28 -4.45 -7.50
N GLN A 517 -4.35 -4.68 -6.57
CA GLN A 517 -3.02 -4.06 -6.60
C GLN A 517 -2.27 -4.39 -7.89
N THR A 518 -2.26 -5.66 -8.29
CA THR A 518 -1.55 -6.13 -9.50
C THR A 518 -2.10 -5.45 -10.74
N TYR A 519 -3.43 -5.47 -10.92
CA TYR A 519 -4.08 -4.86 -12.07
C TYR A 519 -3.82 -3.35 -12.14
N ASN A 520 -4.14 -2.62 -11.06
CA ASN A 520 -4.06 -1.17 -11.06
C ASN A 520 -2.61 -0.68 -11.19
N GLN A 521 -1.64 -1.35 -10.55
CA GLN A 521 -0.24 -0.98 -10.72
C GLN A 521 0.27 -1.28 -12.13
N ASN A 522 -0.10 -2.42 -12.72
CA ASN A 522 0.32 -2.75 -14.08
C ASN A 522 -0.35 -1.86 -15.11
N LEU A 523 -1.61 -1.48 -14.90
CA LEU A 523 -2.29 -0.48 -15.73
C LEU A 523 -1.52 0.85 -15.71
N ILE A 524 -1.21 1.39 -14.53
CA ILE A 524 -0.42 2.63 -14.39
C ILE A 524 0.93 2.52 -15.12
N ASN A 525 1.61 1.39 -15.00
CA ASN A 525 2.90 1.17 -15.68
C ASN A 525 2.77 1.03 -17.20
N HIS A 526 1.59 0.60 -17.68
CA HIS A 526 1.36 0.25 -19.09
C HIS A 526 0.87 1.41 -19.94
N VAL A 527 -0.03 2.27 -19.42
CA VAL A 527 -0.78 3.24 -20.23
C VAL A 527 0.06 4.26 -21.02
N GLY A 528 1.34 4.45 -20.66
CA GLY A 528 2.28 5.26 -21.45
C GLY A 528 2.72 4.65 -22.78
N ASN A 529 2.55 3.34 -22.97
CA ASN A 529 3.00 2.61 -24.18
C ASN A 529 1.94 2.56 -25.29
N GLY A 530 0.66 2.64 -24.92
CA GLY A 530 -0.47 2.42 -25.83
C GLY A 530 -0.82 0.95 -26.04
N THR A 531 -1.61 0.70 -27.10
CA THR A 531 -1.98 -0.65 -27.53
C THR A 531 -1.21 -1.08 -28.78
N PRO A 532 -1.20 -2.38 -29.14
CA PRO A 532 -0.60 -2.85 -30.39
C PRO A 532 -1.11 -2.13 -31.65
N ARG A 533 -2.41 -1.82 -31.76
CA ARG A 533 -2.98 -1.10 -32.92
C ARG A 533 -2.80 0.42 -32.83
N LYS A 534 -2.76 0.97 -31.62
CA LYS A 534 -2.58 2.41 -31.36
C LYS A 534 -1.44 2.63 -30.36
N PRO A 535 -0.17 2.54 -30.83
CA PRO A 535 0.99 2.82 -30.00
C PRO A 535 1.02 4.29 -29.56
N GLY A 536 1.51 4.54 -28.35
CA GLY A 536 1.56 5.86 -27.73
C GLY A 536 0.59 6.00 -26.55
N PRO A 537 0.77 7.00 -25.68
CA PRO A 537 0.02 7.11 -24.43
C PRO A 537 -1.50 7.08 -24.64
N ILE A 538 -2.21 6.31 -23.81
CA ILE A 538 -3.67 6.27 -23.78
C ILE A 538 -4.15 6.91 -22.49
N GLU A 539 -4.91 8.00 -22.61
CA GLU A 539 -5.51 8.66 -21.46
C GLU A 539 -6.50 7.69 -20.79
N THR A 540 -6.22 7.38 -19.51
CA THR A 540 -6.92 6.34 -18.76
C THR A 540 -7.17 6.80 -17.34
N TYR A 541 -8.40 6.59 -16.87
CA TYR A 541 -8.86 6.92 -15.53
C TYR A 541 -9.09 5.63 -14.74
N ILE A 542 -8.55 5.58 -13.52
CA ILE A 542 -8.85 4.50 -12.59
C ILE A 542 -10.25 4.76 -12.03
N PHE A 543 -11.09 3.74 -12.04
CA PHE A 543 -12.52 3.85 -11.76
C PHE A 543 -12.84 4.64 -10.48
N GLU A 544 -12.23 4.28 -9.34
CA GLU A 544 -12.54 5.00 -8.11
C GLU A 544 -11.37 5.10 -7.13
N MET A 545 -11.32 6.24 -6.44
CA MET A 545 -10.29 6.51 -5.44
C MET A 545 -10.62 5.83 -4.10
N PHE A 546 -11.90 5.78 -3.71
CA PHE A 546 -12.34 5.24 -2.42
C PHE A 546 -13.34 4.11 -2.60
N ASN A 547 -13.24 3.09 -1.75
CA ASN A 547 -14.27 2.05 -1.62
C ASN A 547 -15.59 2.69 -1.17
N GLU A 548 -16.68 2.38 -1.86
CA GLU A 548 -17.99 2.99 -1.59
C GLU A 548 -18.79 2.20 -0.55
N ASP A 549 -18.61 2.56 0.72
CA ASP A 549 -19.22 1.88 1.86
C ASP A 549 -20.76 1.94 1.91
N LEU A 550 -21.37 2.86 1.19
CA LEU A 550 -22.83 2.98 1.06
C LEU A 550 -23.44 2.13 -0.08
N LYS A 551 -22.62 1.58 -0.99
CA LYS A 551 -23.12 0.67 -2.04
C LYS A 551 -23.54 -0.68 -1.48
N SER A 552 -24.25 -1.47 -2.29
CA SER A 552 -24.76 -2.78 -1.85
C SER A 552 -23.60 -3.72 -1.48
N PRO A 553 -23.67 -4.43 -0.35
CA PRO A 553 -22.61 -5.35 0.07
C PRO A 553 -22.23 -6.36 -1.02
N GLY A 554 -20.95 -6.37 -1.41
CA GLY A 554 -20.46 -7.17 -2.53
C GLY A 554 -19.36 -6.45 -3.31
N ILE A 555 -19.17 -6.83 -4.58
CA ILE A 555 -18.16 -6.27 -5.49
C ILE A 555 -18.22 -4.74 -5.52
N GLU A 556 -19.42 -4.19 -5.59
CA GLU A 556 -19.69 -2.76 -5.76
C GLU A 556 -19.10 -1.85 -4.67
N GLN A 557 -18.73 -2.38 -3.50
CA GLN A 557 -18.13 -1.58 -2.43
C GLN A 557 -16.58 -1.55 -2.46
N ASN A 558 -15.95 -2.27 -3.39
CA ASN A 558 -14.57 -2.70 -3.22
C ASN A 558 -13.63 -2.34 -4.38
N TRP A 559 -13.89 -1.32 -5.21
CA TRP A 559 -12.99 -0.97 -6.32
C TRP A 559 -11.95 0.10 -5.99
N GLY A 560 -12.12 0.79 -4.86
CA GLY A 560 -11.23 1.82 -4.32
C GLY A 560 -9.76 1.43 -4.20
N LEU A 561 -8.94 2.44 -4.44
CA LEU A 561 -7.52 2.44 -4.06
C LEU A 561 -7.35 2.66 -2.55
N PHE A 562 -8.29 3.39 -1.95
CA PHE A 562 -8.34 3.73 -0.53
C PHE A 562 -9.68 3.29 0.08
N TYR A 563 -9.70 3.08 1.39
CA TYR A 563 -10.95 3.05 2.15
C TYR A 563 -11.45 4.48 2.38
N PRO A 564 -12.75 4.71 2.70
CA PRO A 564 -13.28 6.05 3.03
C PRO A 564 -12.56 6.79 4.18
N ASN A 565 -11.74 6.08 4.95
CA ASN A 565 -10.89 6.66 5.99
C ASN A 565 -9.50 7.08 5.49
N GLU A 566 -9.31 7.15 4.16
CA GLU A 566 -8.06 7.52 3.46
C GLU A 566 -6.91 6.53 3.63
N GLN A 567 -7.11 5.40 4.31
CA GLN A 567 -6.11 4.34 4.35
C GLN A 567 -6.07 3.61 3.02
N PRO A 568 -4.88 3.29 2.48
CA PRO A 568 -4.78 2.52 1.26
C PRO A 568 -5.37 1.12 1.47
N VAL A 569 -6.18 0.66 0.51
CA VAL A 569 -6.60 -0.75 0.43
C VAL A 569 -5.37 -1.62 0.13
N TYR A 570 -4.48 -1.11 -0.72
CA TYR A 570 -3.19 -1.67 -1.09
C TYR A 570 -2.23 -0.55 -1.50
N SER A 571 -0.92 -0.83 -1.46
CA SER A 571 0.09 0.14 -1.92
C SER A 571 0.01 0.31 -3.44
N ILE A 572 -0.11 1.56 -3.89
CA ILE A 572 -0.11 1.93 -5.30
C ILE A 572 0.84 3.10 -5.54
N ASN A 573 1.58 3.07 -6.64
CA ASN A 573 2.50 4.13 -7.04
C ASN A 573 2.01 4.79 -8.33
N PHE A 574 1.52 6.03 -8.21
CA PHE A 574 1.01 6.84 -9.32
C PHE A 574 2.10 7.54 -10.12
N THR A 575 3.32 7.58 -9.59
CA THR A 575 4.46 8.06 -10.36
C THR A 575 5.10 6.89 -11.07
N VAL A 576 5.27 6.99 -12.38
CA VAL A 576 6.26 6.17 -13.11
C VAL A 576 7.66 6.70 -12.74
N GLN A 577 7.99 6.71 -11.45
CA GLN A 577 9.26 7.14 -10.89
C GLN A 577 10.26 6.01 -11.07
N SER A 578 10.76 5.87 -12.29
CA SER A 578 11.91 5.01 -12.55
C SER A 578 13.22 5.80 -12.62
N ILE A 579 13.17 7.14 -12.74
CA ILE A 579 14.36 8.00 -12.91
C ILE A 579 14.43 9.17 -11.91
N GLY A 580 15.53 9.24 -11.17
CA GLY A 580 16.06 10.42 -10.49
C GLY A 580 17.39 10.87 -11.09
N VAL A 581 17.95 11.98 -10.59
CA VAL A 581 19.26 12.48 -11.02
C VAL A 581 20.12 12.87 -9.81
N CYS A 582 21.38 12.46 -9.79
CA CYS A 582 22.34 12.84 -8.76
C CYS A 582 22.75 14.31 -8.91
N TYR A 583 22.70 15.06 -7.82
CA TYR A 583 23.18 16.44 -7.76
C TYR A 583 24.57 16.47 -7.11
N GLY A 584 25.60 16.30 -7.94
CA GLY A 584 27.00 16.54 -7.58
C GLY A 584 27.30 18.04 -7.45
N MET A 585 28.18 18.39 -6.51
CA MET A 585 28.48 19.77 -6.11
C MET A 585 29.98 20.10 -6.17
N LEU A 586 30.81 19.23 -6.74
CA LEU A 586 32.25 19.46 -6.88
C LEU A 586 32.54 20.32 -8.11
N GLY A 587 32.00 21.54 -8.14
CA GLY A 587 32.29 22.53 -9.17
C GLY A 587 32.26 23.96 -8.62
N ASN A 588 33.12 24.84 -9.12
CA ASN A 588 33.19 26.22 -8.65
C ASN A 588 32.33 27.22 -9.46
N ASN A 589 31.62 26.71 -10.47
CA ASN A 589 30.82 27.47 -11.44
C ASN A 589 29.35 27.01 -11.52
N LEU A 590 28.90 26.18 -10.59
CA LEU A 590 27.56 25.60 -10.60
C LEU A 590 26.47 26.64 -10.22
N PRO A 591 25.22 26.50 -10.72
CA PRO A 591 24.11 27.34 -10.32
C PRO A 591 23.81 27.24 -8.81
N PRO A 592 23.20 28.26 -8.20
CA PRO A 592 22.73 28.16 -6.83
C PRO A 592 21.65 27.07 -6.68
N PRO A 593 21.54 26.40 -5.52
CA PRO A 593 20.63 25.27 -5.33
C PRO A 593 19.15 25.53 -5.68
N SER A 594 18.65 26.76 -5.48
CA SER A 594 17.29 27.14 -5.87
C SER A 594 17.05 27.04 -7.38
N SER A 595 18.03 27.48 -8.18
CA SER A 595 18.01 27.35 -9.65
C SER A 595 18.09 25.89 -10.07
N VAL A 596 18.88 25.08 -9.37
CA VAL A 596 18.98 23.63 -9.63
C VAL A 596 17.63 22.94 -9.35
N VAL A 597 17.00 23.20 -8.20
CA VAL A 597 15.67 22.66 -7.89
C VAL A 597 14.62 23.10 -8.91
N ASN A 598 14.69 24.35 -9.41
CA ASN A 598 13.82 24.81 -10.49
C ASN A 598 14.08 24.06 -11.81
N LEU A 599 15.35 23.77 -12.12
CA LEU A 599 15.71 22.97 -13.29
C LEU A 599 15.15 21.54 -13.19
N TYR A 600 15.27 20.88 -12.03
CA TYR A 600 14.66 19.57 -11.78
C TYR A 600 13.16 19.59 -12.06
N LYS A 601 12.42 20.57 -11.50
CA LYS A 601 10.98 20.73 -11.74
C LYS A 601 10.66 20.97 -13.21
N SER A 602 11.40 21.84 -13.89
CA SER A 602 11.17 22.15 -15.31
C SER A 602 11.39 20.96 -16.24
N LYS A 603 12.19 19.97 -15.79
CA LYS A 603 12.48 18.74 -16.53
C LYS A 603 11.64 17.55 -16.08
N GLY A 604 10.73 17.73 -15.12
CA GLY A 604 9.92 16.65 -14.56
C GLY A 604 10.71 15.63 -13.74
N ILE A 605 11.90 15.97 -13.25
CA ILE A 605 12.74 15.07 -12.46
C ILE A 605 12.22 15.05 -11.02
N GLY A 606 11.57 13.95 -10.64
CA GLY A 606 10.90 13.79 -9.35
C GLY A 606 11.78 13.30 -8.19
N ALA A 607 13.05 12.94 -8.45
CA ALA A 607 13.94 12.41 -7.42
C ALA A 607 15.38 12.91 -7.57
N MET A 608 16.04 13.16 -6.43
CA MET A 608 17.40 13.71 -6.32
C MET A 608 18.23 12.89 -5.33
N ARG A 609 19.52 12.72 -5.62
CA ARG A 609 20.52 12.25 -4.65
C ARG A 609 21.54 13.35 -4.37
N ILE A 610 21.87 13.59 -3.10
CA ILE A 610 22.95 14.48 -2.66
C ILE A 610 23.94 13.72 -1.77
N TYR A 611 25.22 14.04 -1.90
CA TYR A 611 26.32 13.28 -1.29
C TYR A 611 26.71 13.74 0.12
N SER A 612 26.04 14.77 0.62
CA SER A 612 26.13 15.30 1.98
C SER A 612 24.91 16.16 2.28
N PRO A 613 24.54 16.38 3.55
CA PRO A 613 23.42 17.24 3.91
C PRO A 613 23.77 18.74 3.72
N ASP A 614 23.74 19.20 2.47
CA ASP A 614 23.96 20.61 2.14
C ASP A 614 22.74 21.47 2.55
N ALA A 615 22.96 22.40 3.48
CA ALA A 615 21.89 23.19 4.07
C ALA A 615 21.15 24.09 3.05
N ALA A 616 21.88 24.64 2.07
CA ALA A 616 21.28 25.50 1.04
C ALA A 616 20.36 24.69 0.11
N THR A 617 20.76 23.48 -0.27
CA THR A 617 19.98 22.55 -1.08
C THR A 617 18.78 22.02 -0.31
N LEU A 618 18.95 21.60 0.96
CA LEU A 618 17.84 21.19 1.81
C LEU A 618 16.82 22.32 2.03
N GLN A 619 17.27 23.57 2.10
CA GLN A 619 16.37 24.71 2.16
C GLN A 619 15.64 24.94 0.83
N ALA A 620 16.32 24.82 -0.31
CA ALA A 620 15.73 24.97 -1.64
C ALA A 620 14.71 23.87 -1.99
N LEU A 621 14.88 22.67 -1.45
CA LEU A 621 13.98 21.53 -1.68
C LEU A 621 12.65 21.64 -0.93
N LYS A 622 12.51 22.54 0.06
CA LYS A 622 11.28 22.67 0.85
C LYS A 622 10.07 22.95 -0.04
N GLY A 623 9.05 22.09 0.02
CA GLY A 623 7.82 22.22 -0.77
C GLY A 623 7.96 21.86 -2.26
N SER A 624 9.10 21.31 -2.69
CA SER A 624 9.32 20.94 -4.09
C SER A 624 8.70 19.59 -4.49
N ASN A 625 8.37 18.74 -3.52
CA ASN A 625 7.95 17.34 -3.68
C ASN A 625 8.98 16.43 -4.39
N ILE A 626 10.21 16.90 -4.61
CA ILE A 626 11.31 16.06 -5.12
C ILE A 626 11.75 15.11 -4.01
N GLN A 627 11.69 13.81 -4.27
CA GLN A 627 12.14 12.77 -3.34
C GLN A 627 13.66 12.82 -3.20
N LEU A 628 14.17 12.69 -1.97
CA LEU A 628 15.59 12.88 -1.67
C LEU A 628 16.25 11.61 -1.12
N ILE A 629 17.36 11.21 -1.75
CA ILE A 629 18.43 10.43 -1.14
C ILE A 629 19.46 11.42 -0.58
N VAL A 630 19.78 11.31 0.70
CA VAL A 630 20.88 12.06 1.32
C VAL A 630 21.89 11.09 1.89
N ASP A 631 23.15 11.28 1.54
CA ASP A 631 24.25 10.45 2.01
C ASP A 631 24.76 10.93 3.38
N VAL A 632 25.14 9.97 4.23
CA VAL A 632 26.05 10.20 5.37
C VAL A 632 27.47 10.16 4.81
N PRO A 633 28.24 11.26 4.88
CA PRO A 633 29.61 11.28 4.36
C PRO A 633 30.49 10.21 5.01
N ASN A 634 31.41 9.62 4.24
CA ASN A 634 32.31 8.56 4.72
C ASN A 634 33.13 9.00 5.95
N SER A 635 33.46 10.28 6.06
CA SER A 635 34.17 10.88 7.21
C SER A 635 33.37 10.86 8.52
N ASN A 636 32.04 10.73 8.46
CA ASN A 636 31.19 10.66 9.65
C ASN A 636 30.87 9.22 10.10
N LEU A 637 31.24 8.20 9.32
CA LEU A 637 30.86 6.81 9.60
C LEU A 637 31.37 6.34 10.96
N GLN A 638 32.64 6.58 11.27
CA GLN A 638 33.23 6.12 12.53
C GLN A 638 32.55 6.77 13.75
N SER A 639 32.35 8.09 13.73
CA SER A 639 31.68 8.78 14.85
C SER A 639 30.24 8.31 15.05
N ILE A 640 29.48 8.14 13.96
CA ILE A 640 28.08 7.69 14.02
C ILE A 640 27.99 6.21 14.42
N ALA A 641 28.94 5.38 13.99
CA ALA A 641 29.04 3.98 14.37
C ALA A 641 29.31 3.80 15.87
N SER A 642 30.20 4.61 16.43
CA SER A 642 30.65 4.49 17.81
C SER A 642 29.73 5.14 18.83
N ASP A 643 28.88 6.08 18.43
CA ASP A 643 28.03 6.84 19.34
C ASP A 643 26.59 7.03 18.80
N GLN A 644 25.60 6.49 19.52
CA GLN A 644 24.18 6.62 19.20
C GLN A 644 23.69 8.08 19.32
N SER A 645 24.30 8.89 20.19
CA SER A 645 23.98 10.32 20.32
C SER A 645 24.49 11.12 19.11
N ALA A 646 25.64 10.76 18.54
CA ALA A 646 26.12 11.34 17.29
C ALA A 646 25.14 11.07 16.13
N ALA A 647 24.60 9.84 16.04
CA ALA A 647 23.57 9.51 15.06
C ALA A 647 22.27 10.30 15.27
N ALA A 648 21.82 10.42 16.52
CA ALA A 648 20.62 11.20 16.87
C ALA A 648 20.79 12.68 16.51
N ASN A 649 21.95 13.27 16.80
CA ASN A 649 22.26 14.66 16.45
C ASN A 649 22.32 14.86 14.93
N TRP A 650 22.89 13.90 14.19
CA TRP A 650 22.91 13.94 12.73
C TRP A 650 21.49 13.91 12.15
N VAL A 651 20.63 12.99 12.61
CA VAL A 651 19.22 12.91 12.18
C VAL A 651 18.44 14.17 12.55
N LYS A 652 18.62 14.69 13.77
CA LYS A 652 17.96 15.91 14.23
C LYS A 652 18.30 17.10 13.34
N SER A 653 19.59 17.29 13.05
CA SER A 653 20.08 18.48 12.34
C SER A 653 19.82 18.40 10.84
N ASN A 654 19.96 17.22 10.24
CA ASN A 654 19.95 17.07 8.78
C ASN A 654 18.62 16.55 8.22
N VAL A 655 17.78 15.93 9.05
CA VAL A 655 16.50 15.34 8.62
C VAL A 655 15.32 16.01 9.33
N GLN A 656 15.26 15.92 10.66
CA GLN A 656 14.09 16.43 11.42
C GLN A 656 13.90 17.94 11.25
N ALA A 657 14.98 18.72 11.22
CA ALA A 657 14.92 20.17 11.03
C ALA A 657 14.35 20.61 9.66
N HIS A 658 14.23 19.67 8.70
CA HIS A 658 13.80 19.95 7.34
C HIS A 658 12.44 19.31 6.98
N ILE A 659 11.87 18.48 7.87
CA ILE A 659 10.55 17.88 7.72
C ILE A 659 9.47 18.81 8.32
N PRO A 660 8.26 18.87 7.72
CA PRO A 660 7.80 18.12 6.54
C PRO A 660 8.19 18.75 5.19
N GLY A 661 8.97 19.83 5.18
CA GLY A 661 9.28 20.56 3.96
C GLY A 661 10.04 19.75 2.90
N VAL A 662 10.96 18.87 3.30
CA VAL A 662 11.77 18.04 2.40
C VAL A 662 11.27 16.60 2.39
N SER A 663 11.10 16.04 1.19
CA SER A 663 10.60 14.68 0.98
C SER A 663 11.73 13.64 1.02
N PHE A 664 12.30 13.37 2.19
CA PHE A 664 13.30 12.32 2.36
C PHE A 664 12.74 10.93 2.04
N LYS A 665 13.49 10.15 1.24
CA LYS A 665 13.17 8.77 0.88
C LYS A 665 14.18 7.79 1.47
N TYR A 666 15.47 8.06 1.25
CA TYR A 666 16.56 7.20 1.70
C TYR A 666 17.66 8.00 2.42
N ILE A 667 18.23 7.39 3.46
CA ILE A 667 19.54 7.76 3.99
C ILE A 667 20.56 6.74 3.53
N ALA A 668 21.51 7.15 2.69
CA ALA A 668 22.60 6.30 2.23
C ALA A 668 23.81 6.43 3.18
N VAL A 669 24.02 5.45 4.04
CA VAL A 669 25.08 5.50 5.04
C VAL A 669 26.39 5.03 4.41
N GLY A 670 27.17 5.99 3.93
CA GLY A 670 28.41 5.76 3.18
C GLY A 670 28.18 5.48 1.69
N ASN A 671 29.16 5.86 0.89
CA ASN A 671 29.21 5.66 -0.57
C ASN A 671 30.50 4.93 -0.95
N GLU A 672 30.34 3.75 -1.57
CA GLU A 672 31.41 2.87 -2.08
C GLU A 672 32.50 2.50 -1.04
N VAL A 673 32.12 2.38 0.23
CA VAL A 673 33.05 2.12 1.33
C VAL A 673 33.54 0.67 1.36
N ILE A 674 32.77 -0.27 0.82
CA ILE A 674 32.99 -1.71 0.94
C ILE A 674 33.69 -2.23 -0.33
N PRO A 675 34.81 -2.98 -0.25
CA PRO A 675 35.43 -3.60 0.95
C PRO A 675 36.58 -2.81 1.63
N GLY A 676 36.55 -1.48 1.58
CA GLY A 676 37.59 -0.60 2.14
C GLY A 676 37.74 -0.61 3.66
N ASN A 677 38.76 0.11 4.15
CA ASN A 677 39.17 0.14 5.56
C ASN A 677 38.11 0.65 6.56
N GLN A 678 37.13 1.43 6.10
CA GLN A 678 36.01 1.94 6.90
C GLN A 678 34.76 1.03 6.84
N ALA A 679 34.79 -0.10 6.11
CA ALA A 679 33.66 -1.00 5.93
C ALA A 679 33.05 -1.49 7.26
N GLN A 680 33.90 -1.71 8.28
CA GLN A 680 33.49 -2.11 9.62
C GLN A 680 32.53 -1.12 10.32
N TYR A 681 32.54 0.15 9.93
CA TYR A 681 31.69 1.19 10.52
C TYR A 681 30.33 1.31 9.85
N VAL A 682 30.14 0.76 8.64
CA VAL A 682 28.92 0.95 7.84
C VAL A 682 27.69 0.38 8.55
N LEU A 683 27.70 -0.91 8.92
CA LEU A 683 26.54 -1.54 9.56
C LEU A 683 26.22 -0.95 10.94
N PRO A 684 27.18 -0.70 11.85
CA PRO A 684 26.90 -0.01 13.10
C PRO A 684 26.31 1.40 12.88
N ALA A 685 26.85 2.18 11.94
CA ALA A 685 26.30 3.50 11.62
C ALA A 685 24.86 3.40 11.06
N MET A 686 24.58 2.45 10.17
CA MET A 686 23.23 2.18 9.65
C MET A 686 22.24 1.88 10.79
N LYS A 687 22.64 1.03 11.74
CA LYS A 687 21.81 0.70 12.91
C LYS A 687 21.53 1.94 13.76
N ASN A 688 22.55 2.75 14.03
CA ASN A 688 22.39 3.94 14.87
C ASN A 688 21.52 5.01 14.20
N ILE A 689 21.68 5.23 12.89
CA ILE A 689 20.79 6.13 12.10
C ILE A 689 19.37 5.59 12.06
N TYR A 690 19.18 4.28 11.84
CA TYR A 690 17.86 3.65 11.86
C TYR A 690 17.17 3.81 13.21
N ASN A 691 17.89 3.58 14.31
CA ASN A 691 17.37 3.77 15.66
C ASN A 691 16.96 5.24 15.89
N ALA A 692 17.79 6.19 15.48
CA ALA A 692 17.49 7.62 15.60
C ALA A 692 16.23 8.02 14.78
N LEU A 693 16.10 7.52 13.55
CA LEU A 693 14.88 7.72 12.74
C LEU A 693 13.66 7.04 13.37
N SER A 694 13.82 5.85 13.95
CA SER A 694 12.74 5.14 14.63
C SER A 694 12.27 5.87 15.88
N SER A 695 13.20 6.42 16.68
CA SER A 695 12.90 7.28 17.82
C SER A 695 12.19 8.56 17.41
N ALA A 696 12.49 9.09 16.21
CA ALA A 696 11.81 10.24 15.63
C ALA A 696 10.45 9.91 14.95
N GLY A 697 10.04 8.64 14.91
CA GLY A 697 8.81 8.21 14.21
C GLY A 697 8.90 8.22 12.68
N LEU A 698 10.12 8.27 12.12
CA LEU A 698 10.38 8.45 10.69
C LEU A 698 10.79 7.15 9.97
N SER A 699 11.07 6.05 10.67
CA SER A 699 11.54 4.78 10.08
C SER A 699 10.53 4.09 9.15
N GLY A 700 9.24 4.41 9.30
CA GLY A 700 8.19 4.00 8.37
C GLY A 700 8.31 4.68 7.00
N GLN A 701 8.70 5.96 7.01
CA GLN A 701 8.75 6.85 5.85
C GLN A 701 10.13 6.86 5.16
N ILE A 702 11.21 6.87 5.93
CA ILE A 702 12.59 7.03 5.44
C ILE A 702 13.35 5.73 5.67
N LYS A 703 13.85 5.10 4.61
CA LYS A 703 14.64 3.85 4.73
C LYS A 703 16.13 4.14 4.84
N VAL A 704 16.81 3.35 5.67
CA VAL A 704 18.27 3.43 5.83
C VAL A 704 18.91 2.33 4.98
N SER A 705 19.87 2.72 4.17
CA SER A 705 20.66 1.80 3.34
C SER A 705 22.12 2.23 3.31
N THR A 706 22.92 1.62 2.45
CA THR A 706 24.29 2.02 2.09
C THR A 706 24.44 1.91 0.58
N SER A 707 25.27 2.76 -0.02
CA SER A 707 25.54 2.72 -1.46
C SER A 707 26.85 2.01 -1.74
N VAL A 708 26.82 0.99 -2.60
CA VAL A 708 27.99 0.19 -2.96
C VAL A 708 28.33 0.30 -4.44
N SER A 709 29.60 0.17 -4.79
CA SER A 709 30.02 0.02 -6.19
C SER A 709 29.60 -1.35 -6.73
N GLN A 710 29.34 -1.46 -8.03
CA GLN A 710 29.24 -2.78 -8.70
C GLN A 710 30.50 -3.66 -8.51
N GLY A 711 31.64 -3.07 -8.13
CA GLY A 711 32.89 -3.78 -7.82
C GLY A 711 32.84 -4.71 -6.61
N VAL A 712 31.76 -4.70 -5.82
CA VAL A 712 31.56 -5.68 -4.74
C VAL A 712 31.28 -7.10 -5.25
N LEU A 713 30.95 -7.26 -6.54
CA LEU A 713 30.78 -8.55 -7.19
C LEU A 713 32.14 -9.21 -7.46
N GLY A 714 32.33 -10.44 -7.00
CA GLY A 714 33.47 -11.28 -7.37
C GLY A 714 33.18 -12.13 -8.61
N SER A 715 32.01 -12.79 -8.65
CA SER A 715 31.50 -13.49 -9.83
C SER A 715 30.28 -12.75 -10.36
N SER A 716 30.22 -12.51 -11.66
CA SER A 716 29.12 -11.77 -12.31
C SER A 716 28.73 -12.33 -13.68
N TYR A 717 29.42 -13.38 -14.17
CA TYR A 717 29.13 -14.00 -15.46
C TYR A 717 28.96 -15.53 -15.35
N PRO A 718 27.89 -16.10 -15.95
CA PRO A 718 26.66 -15.39 -16.33
C PRO A 718 25.97 -14.78 -15.09
N PRO A 719 24.96 -13.91 -15.23
CA PRO A 719 24.32 -13.21 -14.11
C PRO A 719 23.83 -14.12 -12.97
N SER A 720 23.34 -15.33 -13.25
CA SER A 720 22.98 -16.35 -12.25
C SER A 720 24.11 -16.71 -11.28
N ASN A 721 25.36 -16.58 -11.72
CA ASN A 721 26.54 -16.83 -10.91
C ASN A 721 26.94 -15.65 -10.03
N GLY A 722 26.23 -14.52 -10.13
CA GLY A 722 26.37 -13.35 -9.27
C GLY A 722 26.66 -13.70 -7.81
N ALA A 723 27.79 -13.25 -7.28
CA ALA A 723 28.20 -13.46 -5.90
C ALA A 723 29.12 -12.32 -5.45
N PHE A 724 28.98 -11.88 -4.19
CA PHE A 724 29.91 -10.92 -3.60
C PHE A 724 31.33 -11.50 -3.55
N SER A 725 32.33 -10.64 -3.74
CA SER A 725 33.74 -11.03 -3.58
C SER A 725 34.02 -11.48 -2.15
N SER A 726 35.09 -12.25 -1.93
CA SER A 726 35.53 -12.67 -0.60
C SER A 726 35.70 -11.48 0.36
N ASP A 727 36.20 -10.37 -0.18
CA ASP A 727 36.54 -9.18 0.57
C ASP A 727 35.29 -8.39 0.98
N ALA A 728 34.24 -8.43 0.16
CA ALA A 728 32.98 -7.75 0.44
C ALA A 728 31.99 -8.62 1.23
N ALA A 729 31.99 -9.95 1.03
CA ALA A 729 30.97 -10.86 1.54
C ALA A 729 30.84 -10.84 3.07
N SER A 730 31.96 -10.73 3.79
CA SER A 730 31.99 -10.69 5.26
C SER A 730 31.26 -9.46 5.83
N THR A 731 31.32 -8.33 5.13
CA THR A 731 30.64 -7.09 5.52
C THR A 731 29.22 -7.04 4.98
N LEU A 732 29.00 -7.45 3.73
CA LEU A 732 27.70 -7.35 3.07
C LEU A 732 26.69 -8.37 3.58
N GLY A 733 27.08 -9.58 3.97
CA GLY A 733 26.14 -10.57 4.51
C GLY A 733 25.28 -10.01 5.66
N PRO A 734 25.89 -9.49 6.74
CA PRO A 734 25.17 -8.84 7.83
C PRO A 734 24.37 -7.60 7.42
N ILE A 735 24.85 -6.80 6.45
CA ILE A 735 24.11 -5.63 5.92
C ILE A 735 22.85 -6.09 5.19
N VAL A 736 22.96 -7.11 4.33
CA VAL A 736 21.83 -7.68 3.60
C VAL A 736 20.76 -8.20 4.55
N GLN A 737 21.15 -8.87 5.64
CA GLN A 737 20.21 -9.30 6.68
C GLN A 737 19.52 -8.12 7.37
N PHE A 738 20.25 -7.05 7.65
CA PHE A 738 19.68 -5.83 8.21
C PHE A 738 18.65 -5.22 7.26
N LEU A 739 18.99 -5.04 5.98
CA LEU A 739 18.11 -4.51 4.95
C LEU A 739 16.84 -5.36 4.78
N ALA A 740 16.99 -6.70 4.75
CA ALA A 740 15.87 -7.64 4.67
C ALA A 740 14.93 -7.51 5.88
N LYS A 741 15.46 -7.26 7.07
CA LYS A 741 14.69 -7.08 8.31
C LYS A 741 13.96 -5.73 8.34
N THR A 742 14.56 -4.67 7.82
CA THR A 742 13.98 -3.31 7.84
C THR A 742 13.14 -2.99 6.59
N GLY A 743 13.08 -3.91 5.62
CA GLY A 743 12.40 -3.70 4.34
C GLY A 743 13.04 -2.59 3.50
N ALA A 744 14.35 -2.37 3.66
CA ALA A 744 15.11 -1.36 2.91
C ALA A 744 15.79 -2.01 1.68
N PRO A 745 15.94 -1.28 0.57
CA PRO A 745 16.70 -1.76 -0.58
C PRO A 745 18.21 -1.65 -0.33
N LEU A 746 19.03 -2.31 -1.16
CA LEU A 746 20.45 -1.99 -1.31
C LEU A 746 20.60 -0.95 -2.42
N LEU A 747 21.36 0.13 -2.15
CA LEU A 747 21.71 1.12 -3.16
C LEU A 747 23.00 0.69 -3.86
N VAL A 748 23.03 0.71 -5.19
CA VAL A 748 24.19 0.27 -5.98
C VAL A 748 24.50 1.23 -7.11
N ASN A 749 25.76 1.62 -7.24
CA ASN A 749 26.27 2.40 -8.37
C ASN A 749 26.64 1.44 -9.50
N VAL A 750 25.93 1.53 -10.63
CA VAL A 750 26.01 0.59 -11.77
C VAL A 750 26.45 1.35 -13.02
N TYR A 751 27.62 1.00 -13.53
CA TYR A 751 28.27 1.68 -14.65
C TYR A 751 28.76 0.67 -15.71
N PRO A 752 27.91 0.34 -16.70
CA PRO A 752 28.31 -0.40 -17.90
C PRO A 752 29.51 0.20 -18.62
N TYR A 753 29.69 1.52 -18.56
CA TYR A 753 30.87 2.24 -19.09
C TYR A 753 32.19 1.63 -18.58
N PHE A 754 32.36 1.51 -17.27
CA PHE A 754 33.60 0.98 -16.67
C PHE A 754 33.83 -0.49 -17.06
N SER A 755 32.78 -1.30 -17.07
CA SER A 755 32.86 -2.68 -17.52
C SER A 755 33.33 -2.77 -18.98
N TYR A 756 32.80 -1.93 -19.87
CA TYR A 756 33.18 -1.86 -21.28
C TYR A 756 34.64 -1.41 -21.47
N VAL A 757 35.04 -0.26 -20.93
CA VAL A 757 36.39 0.29 -21.18
C VAL A 757 37.49 -0.60 -20.63
N ASN A 758 37.24 -1.32 -19.54
CA ASN A 758 38.20 -2.26 -18.96
C ASN A 758 38.25 -3.61 -19.69
N ASN A 759 37.27 -3.91 -20.58
CA ASN A 759 37.13 -5.22 -21.22
C ASN A 759 36.70 -5.13 -22.70
N GLN A 760 37.21 -4.16 -23.47
CA GLN A 760 36.75 -3.88 -24.84
C GLN A 760 36.89 -5.07 -25.82
N GLY A 761 37.77 -6.04 -25.52
CA GLY A 761 37.89 -7.29 -26.28
C GLY A 761 36.72 -8.26 -26.08
N SER A 762 36.08 -8.22 -24.91
CA SER A 762 35.03 -9.16 -24.48
C SER A 762 33.64 -8.52 -24.44
N ILE A 763 33.55 -7.23 -24.15
CA ILE A 763 32.29 -6.48 -24.06
C ILE A 763 32.19 -5.55 -25.27
N LYS A 764 31.19 -5.79 -26.13
CA LYS A 764 30.89 -4.91 -27.26
C LYS A 764 30.18 -3.64 -26.77
N ILE A 765 30.45 -2.52 -27.43
CA ILE A 765 29.89 -1.23 -27.03
C ILE A 765 28.36 -1.22 -27.13
N ASP A 766 27.78 -1.89 -28.12
CA ASP A 766 26.32 -1.98 -28.30
C ASP A 766 25.63 -2.70 -27.13
N TYR A 767 26.32 -3.66 -26.52
CA TYR A 767 25.83 -4.32 -25.30
C TYR A 767 25.80 -3.36 -24.11
N ALA A 768 26.79 -2.47 -24.00
CA ALA A 768 26.86 -1.48 -22.93
C ALA A 768 25.94 -0.27 -23.15
N LEU A 769 25.60 0.05 -24.41
CA LEU A 769 24.77 1.20 -24.80
C LEU A 769 23.27 0.88 -25.03
N PHE A 770 22.82 -0.33 -24.69
CA PHE A 770 21.46 -0.82 -24.93
C PHE A 770 21.07 -0.90 -26.43
N THR A 771 22.03 -1.01 -27.34
CA THR A 771 21.79 -1.03 -28.79
C THR A 771 22.08 -2.38 -29.45
N SER A 772 22.38 -3.42 -28.66
CA SER A 772 22.56 -4.78 -29.20
C SER A 772 21.30 -5.22 -29.95
N PRO A 773 21.42 -5.80 -31.17
CA PRO A 773 20.26 -6.20 -31.97
C PRO A 773 19.50 -7.41 -31.40
N GLY A 774 20.06 -8.09 -30.40
CA GLY A 774 19.43 -9.23 -29.73
C GLY A 774 20.20 -9.67 -28.49
N THR A 775 19.81 -10.84 -27.96
CA THR A 775 20.44 -11.44 -26.77
C THR A 775 21.94 -11.61 -26.95
N VAL A 776 22.72 -11.04 -26.03
CA VAL A 776 24.19 -11.16 -25.99
C VAL A 776 24.62 -12.27 -25.04
N VAL A 777 23.95 -12.37 -23.89
CA VAL A 777 24.22 -13.43 -22.90
C VAL A 777 22.95 -14.22 -22.66
N GLN A 778 22.99 -15.52 -22.93
CA GLN A 778 21.92 -16.46 -22.55
C GLN A 778 22.31 -17.18 -21.26
N ASP A 779 21.49 -17.03 -20.22
CA ASP A 779 21.71 -17.60 -18.89
C ASP A 779 20.48 -18.41 -18.46
N GLY A 780 20.49 -19.70 -18.81
CA GLY A 780 19.31 -20.56 -18.65
C GLY A 780 18.15 -20.02 -19.49
N GLN A 781 17.03 -19.69 -18.84
CA GLN A 781 15.85 -19.12 -19.48
C GLN A 781 15.92 -17.59 -19.70
N TYR A 782 16.94 -16.92 -19.16
CA TYR A 782 17.05 -15.46 -19.21
C TYR A 782 18.01 -15.02 -20.32
N GLY A 783 17.51 -14.20 -21.24
CA GLY A 783 18.33 -13.55 -22.27
C GLY A 783 18.64 -12.11 -21.89
N TYR A 784 19.91 -11.73 -21.88
CA TYR A 784 20.38 -10.38 -21.60
C TYR A 784 20.82 -9.69 -22.89
N GLN A 785 20.05 -8.67 -23.30
CA GLN A 785 20.35 -7.84 -24.48
C GLN A 785 21.24 -6.64 -24.15
N ASN A 786 21.30 -6.22 -22.89
CA ASN A 786 22.13 -5.10 -22.44
C ASN A 786 22.91 -5.47 -21.17
N LEU A 787 24.02 -4.77 -20.95
CA LEU A 787 24.96 -5.02 -19.86
C LEU A 787 24.43 -4.54 -18.51
N PHE A 788 23.61 -3.49 -18.50
CA PHE A 788 22.97 -2.98 -17.29
C PHE A 788 22.15 -4.08 -16.59
N ASP A 789 21.27 -4.76 -17.33
CA ASP A 789 20.46 -5.86 -16.83
C ASP A 789 21.30 -7.00 -16.28
N ALA A 790 22.38 -7.35 -16.97
CA ALA A 790 23.27 -8.42 -16.54
C ALA A 790 23.98 -8.08 -15.21
N ILE A 791 24.40 -6.82 -15.02
CA ILE A 791 25.02 -6.37 -13.77
C ILE A 791 23.98 -6.37 -12.63
N VAL A 792 22.80 -5.81 -12.88
CA VAL A 792 21.72 -5.73 -11.87
C VAL A 792 21.26 -7.13 -11.45
N ASP A 793 21.11 -8.06 -12.39
CA ASP A 793 20.73 -9.44 -12.07
C ASP A 793 21.84 -10.24 -11.39
N ALA A 794 23.11 -9.93 -11.68
CA ALA A 794 24.23 -10.47 -10.91
C ALA A 794 24.20 -9.99 -9.45
N LEU A 795 23.80 -8.73 -9.20
CA LEU A 795 23.60 -8.22 -7.84
C LEU A 795 22.43 -8.92 -7.15
N TYR A 796 21.30 -9.14 -7.83
CA TYR A 796 20.18 -9.90 -7.27
C TYR A 796 20.56 -11.35 -6.93
N ALA A 797 21.34 -12.01 -7.78
CA ALA A 797 21.86 -13.35 -7.50
C ALA A 797 22.81 -13.35 -6.28
N ALA A 798 23.67 -12.34 -6.15
CA ALA A 798 24.55 -12.19 -4.98
C ALA A 798 23.75 -11.95 -3.68
N LEU A 799 22.74 -11.09 -3.72
CA LEU A 799 21.83 -10.84 -2.60
C LEU A 799 21.11 -12.12 -2.17
N GLN A 800 20.62 -12.91 -3.12
CA GLN A 800 19.96 -14.18 -2.83
C GLN A 800 20.91 -15.14 -2.10
N LYS A 801 22.17 -15.26 -2.56
CA LYS A 801 23.19 -16.11 -1.90
C LYS A 801 23.58 -15.61 -0.51
N ALA A 802 23.49 -14.31 -0.27
CA ALA A 802 23.70 -13.70 1.04
C ALA A 802 22.47 -13.78 1.98
N GLY A 803 21.37 -14.41 1.54
CA GLY A 803 20.15 -14.58 2.34
C GLY A 803 19.14 -13.42 2.24
N GLY A 804 19.32 -12.49 1.29
CA GLY A 804 18.46 -11.34 1.06
C GLY A 804 17.57 -11.46 -0.17
N SER A 805 16.87 -12.59 -0.34
CA SER A 805 16.01 -12.81 -1.53
C SER A 805 14.87 -11.81 -1.68
N ASN A 806 14.51 -11.12 -0.59
CA ASN A 806 13.49 -10.07 -0.52
C ASN A 806 14.09 -8.64 -0.52
N VAL A 807 15.40 -8.48 -0.63
CA VAL A 807 16.05 -7.17 -0.70
C VAL A 807 16.02 -6.70 -2.15
N ASN A 808 15.42 -5.54 -2.38
CA ASN A 808 15.40 -4.89 -3.69
C ASN A 808 16.70 -4.12 -3.95
N VAL A 809 17.01 -3.87 -5.22
CA VAL A 809 18.10 -2.99 -5.64
C VAL A 809 17.53 -1.65 -6.11
N VAL A 810 18.12 -0.56 -5.61
CA VAL A 810 17.97 0.79 -6.18
C VAL A 810 19.29 1.11 -6.87
N VAL A 811 19.26 1.47 -8.15
CA VAL A 811 20.47 1.90 -8.85
C VAL A 811 20.72 3.36 -8.47
N SER A 812 21.60 3.58 -7.50
CA SER A 812 21.82 4.89 -6.89
C SER A 812 22.71 5.80 -7.71
N GLU A 813 23.40 5.25 -8.72
CA GLU A 813 24.11 5.97 -9.78
C GLU A 813 24.18 5.12 -11.04
N SER A 814 24.04 5.74 -12.19
CA SER A 814 24.41 5.20 -13.49
C SER A 814 24.59 6.32 -14.51
N GLY A 815 25.51 6.17 -15.46
CA GLY A 815 25.71 7.20 -16.47
C GLY A 815 26.76 6.80 -17.50
N TRP A 816 27.10 7.76 -18.36
CA TRP A 816 28.18 7.63 -19.34
C TRP A 816 28.84 9.01 -19.60
N PRO A 817 30.18 9.12 -19.57
CA PRO A 817 30.86 10.40 -19.70
C PRO A 817 30.84 10.92 -21.15
N SER A 818 30.70 12.23 -21.31
CA SER A 818 30.58 12.89 -22.61
C SER A 818 31.92 13.27 -23.26
N ALA A 819 33.03 13.23 -22.50
CA ALA A 819 34.38 13.55 -22.96
C ALA A 819 35.44 13.00 -21.97
N GLY A 820 36.73 13.22 -22.27
CA GLY A 820 37.83 13.00 -21.33
C GLY A 820 38.42 11.59 -21.29
N GLY A 821 37.94 10.65 -22.12
CA GLY A 821 38.46 9.29 -22.16
C GLY A 821 37.92 8.42 -23.29
N THR A 822 38.31 7.15 -23.29
CA THR A 822 37.90 6.17 -24.29
C THR A 822 36.39 6.00 -24.32
N ALA A 823 35.80 6.07 -25.52
CA ALA A 823 34.36 5.99 -25.78
C ALA A 823 33.50 7.04 -25.03
N ALA A 824 34.13 8.02 -24.38
CA ALA A 824 33.46 9.14 -23.74
C ALA A 824 33.16 10.21 -24.80
N THR A 825 31.95 10.18 -25.36
CA THR A 825 31.50 11.12 -26.38
C THR A 825 30.09 11.58 -26.08
N VAL A 826 29.74 12.79 -26.50
CA VAL A 826 28.37 13.33 -26.39
C VAL A 826 27.34 12.36 -26.97
N SER A 827 27.64 11.74 -28.13
CA SER A 827 26.75 10.76 -28.76
C SER A 827 26.52 9.53 -27.88
N ASN A 828 27.60 8.91 -27.37
CA ASN A 828 27.46 7.72 -26.54
C ASN A 828 26.78 8.03 -25.20
N ALA A 829 27.08 9.19 -24.61
CA ALA A 829 26.45 9.64 -23.38
C ALA A 829 24.94 9.85 -23.54
N GLN A 830 24.53 10.50 -24.63
CA GLN A 830 23.13 10.66 -24.98
C GLN A 830 22.44 9.30 -25.22
N THR A 831 23.05 8.42 -26.02
CA THR A 831 22.52 7.08 -26.30
C THR A 831 22.31 6.30 -25.01
N TYR A 832 23.33 6.23 -24.15
CA TYR A 832 23.26 5.50 -22.90
C TYR A 832 22.15 6.05 -21.99
N ASN A 833 22.19 7.34 -21.67
CA ASN A 833 21.25 7.93 -20.71
C ASN A 833 19.81 7.92 -21.24
N GLN A 834 19.59 8.19 -22.53
CA GLN A 834 18.24 8.16 -23.08
C GLN A 834 17.68 6.73 -23.13
N ASN A 835 18.50 5.73 -23.43
CA ASN A 835 18.07 4.33 -23.43
C ASN A 835 17.85 3.81 -22.02
N LEU A 836 18.67 4.22 -21.04
CA LEU A 836 18.47 3.91 -19.63
C LEU A 836 17.08 4.39 -19.18
N ILE A 837 16.72 5.65 -19.44
CA ILE A 837 15.39 6.21 -19.11
C ILE A 837 14.27 5.37 -19.72
N LYS A 838 14.38 5.01 -21.01
CA LYS A 838 13.38 4.18 -21.72
C LYS A 838 13.32 2.73 -21.21
N HIS A 839 14.37 2.26 -20.56
CA HIS A 839 14.53 0.87 -20.18
C HIS A 839 14.04 0.58 -18.76
N VAL A 840 14.39 1.43 -17.79
CA VAL A 840 14.24 1.13 -16.36
C VAL A 840 12.81 0.89 -15.91
N GLY A 841 11.78 1.38 -16.63
CA GLY A 841 10.38 1.06 -16.36
C GLY A 841 10.00 -0.40 -16.60
N LYS A 842 10.78 -1.13 -17.42
CA LYS A 842 10.55 -2.55 -17.77
C LYS A 842 11.17 -3.52 -16.77
N GLY A 843 12.24 -3.10 -16.10
CA GLY A 843 13.01 -3.96 -15.21
C GLY A 843 14.08 -4.78 -15.91
N THR A 844 14.45 -5.89 -15.27
CA THR A 844 15.46 -6.85 -15.75
C THR A 844 14.81 -8.20 -16.09
N PRO A 845 15.50 -9.10 -16.82
CA PRO A 845 15.01 -10.45 -17.08
C PRO A 845 14.60 -11.24 -15.83
N ARG A 846 15.34 -11.16 -14.71
CA ARG A 846 14.97 -11.87 -13.47
C ARG A 846 14.03 -11.08 -12.57
N LYS A 847 14.02 -9.75 -12.66
CA LYS A 847 13.13 -8.87 -11.90
C LYS A 847 12.41 -7.91 -12.85
N PRO A 848 11.36 -8.38 -13.55
CA PRO A 848 10.50 -7.52 -14.36
C PRO A 848 9.79 -6.47 -13.49
N GLY A 849 9.55 -5.30 -14.06
CA GLY A 849 8.93 -4.16 -13.40
C GLY A 849 9.94 -3.04 -13.07
N PRO A 850 9.46 -1.82 -12.75
CA PRO A 850 10.32 -0.64 -12.66
C PRO A 850 11.48 -0.78 -11.67
N ILE A 851 12.67 -0.34 -12.09
CA ILE A 851 13.87 -0.23 -11.25
C ILE A 851 14.12 1.24 -10.97
N GLU A 852 14.02 1.64 -9.70
CA GLU A 852 14.39 2.99 -9.29
C GLU A 852 15.87 3.24 -9.57
N THR A 853 16.14 4.24 -10.41
CA THR A 853 17.47 4.50 -10.98
C THR A 853 17.80 5.99 -10.92
N TYR A 854 19.03 6.34 -10.56
CA TYR A 854 19.50 7.72 -10.50
C TYR A 854 20.63 7.94 -11.52
N ILE A 855 20.45 8.89 -12.43
CA ILE A 855 21.47 9.23 -13.42
C ILE A 855 22.57 10.07 -12.76
N PHE A 856 23.81 9.66 -12.95
CA PHE A 856 25.00 10.41 -12.57
C PHE A 856 25.54 11.16 -13.80
N ALA A 857 25.51 12.50 -13.86
CA ALA A 857 25.00 13.45 -12.85
C ALA A 857 24.32 14.67 -13.49
N MET A 858 23.77 15.57 -12.67
CA MET A 858 23.09 16.78 -13.14
C MET A 858 24.03 17.70 -13.95
N PHE A 859 25.25 17.93 -13.46
CA PHE A 859 26.21 18.86 -14.05
C PHE A 859 27.58 18.22 -14.29
N ASN A 860 28.34 18.79 -15.22
CA ASN A 860 29.78 18.59 -15.27
C ASN A 860 30.42 19.26 -14.04
N GLU A 861 31.30 18.54 -13.35
CA GLU A 861 31.89 18.94 -12.07
C GLU A 861 33.39 19.23 -12.24
N ASP A 862 33.77 20.51 -12.37
CA ASP A 862 35.12 20.90 -12.78
C ASP A 862 36.20 20.74 -11.69
N GLN A 863 35.82 20.56 -10.43
CA GLN A 863 36.76 20.27 -9.33
C GLN A 863 37.03 18.78 -9.13
N LYS A 864 36.39 17.90 -9.91
CA LYS A 864 36.77 16.48 -9.96
C LYS A 864 38.12 16.27 -10.68
N PRO A 865 38.78 15.12 -10.49
CA PRO A 865 40.03 14.80 -11.18
C PRO A 865 39.92 14.98 -12.70
N ALA A 866 40.98 15.50 -13.33
CA ALA A 866 40.99 15.74 -14.77
C ALA A 866 40.75 14.44 -15.57
N GLY A 867 39.94 14.53 -16.63
CA GLY A 867 39.55 13.39 -17.47
C GLY A 867 38.04 13.16 -17.45
N ILE A 868 37.60 11.90 -17.54
CA ILE A 868 36.17 11.54 -17.61
C ILE A 868 35.33 12.07 -16.43
N GLU A 869 35.94 12.19 -15.25
CA GLU A 869 35.25 12.59 -14.02
C GLU A 869 34.65 14.01 -14.09
N GLN A 870 35.18 14.88 -14.96
CA GLN A 870 34.65 16.22 -15.18
C GLN A 870 33.49 16.27 -16.20
N HIS A 871 33.09 15.14 -16.79
CA HIS A 871 32.25 15.09 -17.99
C HIS A 871 31.01 14.17 -17.91
N TRP A 872 30.53 13.85 -16.71
CA TRP A 872 29.33 13.01 -16.47
C TRP A 872 27.99 13.78 -16.56
N GLY A 873 28.02 15.10 -16.68
CA GLY A 873 26.85 15.96 -16.60
C GLY A 873 25.85 15.79 -17.75
N LEU A 874 24.57 15.81 -17.40
CA LEU A 874 23.46 16.02 -18.34
C LEU A 874 23.41 17.48 -18.82
N PHE A 875 23.79 18.41 -17.94
CA PHE A 875 23.81 19.85 -18.18
C PHE A 875 25.21 20.44 -17.95
N LYS A 876 25.49 21.54 -18.63
CA LYS A 876 26.62 22.41 -18.34
C LYS A 876 26.29 23.29 -17.11
N PRO A 877 27.30 23.91 -16.47
CA PRO A 877 27.07 24.78 -15.32
C PRO A 877 26.14 25.98 -15.60
N ASP A 878 25.99 26.41 -16.85
CA ASP A 878 25.04 27.46 -17.24
C ASP A 878 23.58 26.96 -17.39
N GLY A 879 23.31 25.68 -17.13
CA GLY A 879 22.00 25.05 -17.26
C GLY A 879 21.65 24.61 -18.69
N GLN A 880 22.52 24.84 -19.68
CA GLN A 880 22.31 24.33 -21.04
C GLN A 880 22.55 22.81 -21.07
N PRO A 881 21.73 22.04 -21.81
CA PRO A 881 21.96 20.60 -21.95
C PRO A 881 23.29 20.33 -22.66
N VAL A 882 24.05 19.35 -22.19
CA VAL A 882 25.24 18.84 -22.93
C VAL A 882 24.77 18.12 -24.20
N TYR A 883 23.65 17.41 -24.10
CA TYR A 883 22.92 16.75 -25.19
C TYR A 883 21.41 16.74 -24.89
N PRO A 884 20.55 16.66 -25.92
CA PRO A 884 19.11 16.52 -25.72
C PRO A 884 18.77 15.24 -24.94
N ILE A 885 17.98 15.38 -23.88
CA ILE A 885 17.52 14.28 -23.04
C ILE A 885 16.05 14.49 -22.68
N ASN A 886 15.25 13.42 -22.74
CA ASN A 886 13.86 13.43 -22.33
C ASN A 886 13.65 12.49 -21.13
N PHE A 887 13.08 13.04 -20.05
CA PHE A 887 12.73 12.33 -18.80
C PHE A 887 11.25 11.95 -18.72
N SER A 888 10.44 12.40 -19.69
CA SER A 888 8.99 12.18 -19.80
C SER A 888 8.65 10.96 -20.62
#